data_AF-A0A5E4I9U6-F1
#
_entry.id   AF-A0A5E4I9U6-F1
#
_cell.length_a   1.000
_cell.length_b   1.000
_cell.length_c   1.000
_cell.angle_alpha   90.00
_cell.angle_beta   90.00
_cell.angle_gamma   90.00
#
_symmetry.space_group_name_H-M   'P 1'
#
loop_
_entity.id
_entity.type
_entity.pdbx_description
1 polymer ?
#
loop_
_entity_poly.entity_id
_entity_poly.type
_entity_poly.pdbx_seq_one_letter_code
_entity_poly.pdbx_strand_id
1 'polypeptide(L)'
;MNKNDKIIVLVGVIILVIASIGVYTWRPSEVAGNSASIDSYLSIKSSYSNVPSAIVISDETPFFPLIVTPLAVHYDAVGNQEIIPLYVENYSDPSSAVTRAISDQIEIPVDLFMDNTQSAEAWSIDVAKTYWNHSDAALLIQNDETGYTLGLIATPIASYLSIPVFITDGVNNSVQSELNKLGVKFTFVCGDNLKGYGTTLRFTDIDDILNTSIDVVKQKFDDINYITLTDPRDAWSPKVLNTTVVLHENGVLNGGNCFPSHIVDYLRYGAGLSFSFTIPSNYKYALVKLDLKNLEDPKYIDEFGDDIIVTGSFAPYVRTGANPSLRDSQGNLKQDRLHYESVYYDSGGEELTVSLSSSYTVIDSAPFEITVSVEELSNPYYPMMKQLSSIAPYLAAYHKGIVFADPTFAFAADDDKILNGKNLPGNTQVFGNPILIPLINQHVYENIHVPLNKLLAKLSNVDLDITEFEKHLKIACDRDPYYIALVGDAEMLPQYYYRSAYSDPYSNPKKGLYGTNCPSDYIYGNVDPELYSLLPYTSDYLENDMYSEFPEVENIVGRIVGFDVQDASALIARTVFYDKVIDNLGDWKNNAAVLTGAGTDMQKLPILTAIRELLGETEPIKFPSGEKYFLVKRIVNDFEQGGFNAQSAERGAAQRVGYSIEALREIKKDGILNKLFFTYGEAKRRQGIQNWASLFSSEYWINALGDSSTLVIGGKLEQNSNFIISDSHAIWFQKVAGDVLLDSIGGRPRIVYQLLARYTPIPGLLFRTPLGNVGQYSVREVSNTEMGPSVMMVEGCGSGKIDGFLPTNSLANAYLHAGANAYISPTTFSAFYGALEPRFGSKGVGFGIAGFLKAWSDQKRGIYIPVYFNQYIFEHANLEMFHKNSDLGTALRNAKNAFLPAQINITFRWTPPLSIIDNLPYDIQQQINNDIKSTAEGDTTFHVEKYCTIYQTNLLGDPAFNPYEPCNEGK
;
A
#
# COMPACT_ATOMS: atom_id res chain seq x y z
N MET A 1 28.63 -80.20 7.81
CA MET A 1 29.34 -78.97 8.24
C MET A 1 30.32 -79.35 9.32
N ASN A 2 31.60 -79.28 9.00
CA ASN A 2 32.69 -79.52 9.96
C ASN A 2 32.72 -78.40 11.00
N LYS A 3 33.30 -78.68 12.17
CA LYS A 3 33.39 -77.74 13.29
C LYS A 3 34.04 -76.39 12.90
N ASN A 4 34.84 -76.38 11.84
CA ASN A 4 35.50 -75.21 11.28
C ASN A 4 34.59 -74.36 10.36
N ASP A 5 33.56 -74.94 9.75
CA ASP A 5 32.64 -74.20 8.87
C ASP A 5 31.77 -73.21 9.67
N LYS A 6 31.40 -73.59 10.91
CA LYS A 6 30.65 -72.71 11.80
C LYS A 6 31.47 -71.50 12.27
N ILE A 7 32.79 -71.66 12.43
CA ILE A 7 33.69 -70.57 12.81
C ILE A 7 33.87 -69.62 11.63
N ILE A 8 34.02 -70.14 10.41
CA ILE A 8 34.13 -69.33 9.19
C ILE A 8 32.87 -68.51 8.96
N VAL A 9 31.68 -69.10 9.13
CA VAL A 9 30.41 -68.37 9.02
C VAL A 9 30.26 -67.32 10.13
N LEU A 10 30.63 -67.65 11.37
CA LEU A 10 30.56 -66.69 12.48
C LEU A 10 31.50 -65.49 12.26
N VAL A 11 32.73 -65.74 11.80
CA VAL A 11 33.70 -64.69 11.46
C VAL A 11 33.22 -63.86 10.26
N GLY A 12 32.63 -64.50 9.25
CA GLY A 12 32.03 -63.79 8.11
C GLY A 12 30.86 -62.89 8.51
N VAL A 13 29.99 -63.35 9.41
CA VAL A 13 28.89 -62.54 9.96
C VAL A 13 29.41 -61.39 10.81
N ILE A 14 30.44 -61.60 11.63
CA ILE A 14 31.06 -60.52 12.42
C ILE A 14 31.70 -59.47 11.50
N ILE A 15 32.39 -59.87 10.43
CA ILE A 15 32.96 -58.94 9.46
C ILE A 15 31.86 -58.14 8.75
N LEU A 16 30.75 -58.79 8.38
CA LEU A 16 29.61 -58.11 7.76
C LEU A 16 28.92 -57.14 8.72
N VAL A 17 28.79 -57.47 10.01
CA VAL A 17 28.25 -56.57 11.04
C VAL A 17 29.19 -55.40 11.29
N ILE A 18 30.51 -55.62 11.35
CA ILE A 18 31.51 -54.55 11.48
C ILE A 18 31.53 -53.66 10.23
N ALA A 19 31.40 -54.24 9.04
CA ALA A 19 31.34 -53.48 7.79
C ALA A 19 30.04 -52.68 7.66
N SER A 20 28.91 -53.22 8.11
CA SER A 20 27.62 -52.50 8.11
C SER A 20 27.56 -51.41 9.18
N ILE A 21 28.15 -51.63 10.37
CA ILE A 21 28.40 -50.55 11.34
C ILE A 21 29.37 -49.53 10.73
N GLY A 22 30.42 -49.98 10.04
CA GLY A 22 31.36 -49.13 9.33
C GLY A 22 30.67 -48.25 8.30
N VAL A 23 29.79 -48.79 7.45
CA VAL A 23 29.01 -48.02 6.47
C VAL A 23 27.95 -47.13 7.13
N TYR A 24 27.34 -47.55 8.23
CA TYR A 24 26.35 -46.76 8.98
C TYR A 24 27.00 -45.63 9.81
N THR A 25 28.27 -45.77 10.20
CA THR A 25 29.05 -44.78 10.96
C THR A 25 30.03 -44.00 10.08
N TRP A 26 30.25 -44.43 8.83
CA TRP A 26 31.04 -43.72 7.84
C TRP A 26 30.23 -42.54 7.32
N ARG A 27 30.44 -41.40 7.95
CA ARG A 27 30.25 -40.11 7.30
C ARG A 27 31.38 -39.94 6.28
N PRO A 28 31.11 -39.47 5.05
CA PRO A 28 32.17 -38.96 4.19
C PRO A 28 33.02 -38.02 5.04
N SER A 29 34.33 -38.02 4.84
CA SER A 29 35.14 -36.91 5.33
C SER A 29 34.45 -35.64 4.85
N GLU A 30 33.82 -34.90 5.76
CA GLU A 30 33.57 -33.49 5.53
C GLU A 30 34.88 -32.97 4.95
N VAL A 31 34.79 -32.34 3.79
CA VAL A 31 35.84 -31.45 3.35
C VAL A 31 35.90 -30.41 4.46
N ALA A 32 36.72 -30.67 5.47
CA ALA A 32 37.07 -29.75 6.52
C ALA A 32 37.87 -28.63 5.84
N GLY A 33 37.17 -27.77 5.10
CA GLY A 33 37.55 -26.39 5.01
C GLY A 33 37.57 -25.90 6.45
N ASN A 34 38.70 -25.38 6.89
CA ASN A 34 38.87 -24.82 8.23
C ASN A 34 37.67 -23.91 8.56
N SER A 35 36.75 -24.37 9.43
CA SER A 35 35.69 -23.51 9.94
C SER A 35 36.32 -22.56 10.95
N ALA A 36 36.57 -21.33 10.53
CA ALA A 36 36.98 -20.28 11.46
C ALA A 36 35.79 -19.96 12.38
N SER A 37 36.04 -19.66 13.66
CA SER A 37 35.02 -19.19 14.60
C SER A 37 34.57 -17.77 14.25
N ILE A 38 33.36 -17.36 14.65
CA ILE A 38 32.84 -15.99 14.49
C ILE A 38 33.84 -14.92 14.97
N ASP A 39 34.53 -15.17 16.09
CA ASP A 39 35.59 -14.29 16.61
C ASP A 39 36.72 -14.01 15.60
N SER A 40 36.99 -14.94 14.69
CA SER A 40 37.99 -14.78 13.64
C SER A 40 37.54 -13.77 12.57
N TYR A 41 36.23 -13.66 12.33
CA TYR A 41 35.66 -12.78 11.31
C TYR A 41 35.50 -11.33 11.81
N LEU A 42 35.29 -11.09 13.11
CA LEU A 42 35.32 -9.72 13.65
C LEU A 42 36.69 -9.04 13.52
N SER A 43 37.76 -9.82 13.33
CA SER A 43 39.11 -9.30 13.12
C SER A 43 39.38 -8.86 11.67
N ILE A 44 38.39 -9.01 10.77
CA ILE A 44 38.47 -8.59 9.37
C ILE A 44 38.80 -7.10 9.29
N LYS A 45 39.86 -6.79 8.55
CA LYS A 45 40.21 -5.42 8.20
C LYS A 45 39.92 -5.19 6.73
N SER A 46 39.19 -4.12 6.48
CA SER A 46 38.92 -3.60 5.15
C SER A 46 39.14 -2.10 5.14
N SER A 47 39.51 -1.57 3.99
CA SER A 47 39.69 -0.13 3.79
C SER A 47 39.32 0.25 2.37
N TYR A 48 38.52 1.31 2.26
CA TYR A 48 38.15 1.91 0.99
C TYR A 48 39.27 2.79 0.43
N SER A 49 39.17 3.07 -0.87
CA SER A 49 39.92 4.10 -1.57
C SER A 49 39.16 5.43 -1.50
N ASN A 50 38.68 5.96 -2.63
CA ASN A 50 37.76 7.09 -2.70
C ASN A 50 36.36 6.57 -3.01
N VAL A 51 35.46 6.61 -2.04
CA VAL A 51 34.05 6.23 -2.23
C VAL A 51 33.29 7.26 -3.08
N PRO A 52 32.24 6.84 -3.81
CA PRO A 52 31.42 7.76 -4.59
C PRO A 52 30.57 8.66 -3.69
N SER A 53 30.12 9.79 -4.23
CA SER A 53 29.20 10.72 -3.58
C SER A 53 27.75 10.23 -3.66
N ALA A 54 27.36 9.61 -4.78
CA ALA A 54 26.06 8.96 -4.96
C ALA A 54 26.13 7.91 -6.09
N ILE A 55 25.25 6.91 -6.01
CA ILE A 55 25.25 5.73 -6.88
C ILE A 55 23.91 5.62 -7.60
N VAL A 56 23.93 5.50 -8.92
CA VAL A 56 22.77 5.10 -9.74
C VAL A 56 23.08 3.77 -10.43
N ILE A 57 22.16 2.83 -10.31
CA ILE A 57 22.28 1.49 -10.90
C ILE A 57 21.05 1.12 -11.71
N SER A 58 21.24 0.29 -12.73
CA SER A 58 20.14 -0.20 -13.57
C SER A 58 19.18 -1.12 -12.80
N ASP A 59 17.90 -1.06 -13.12
CA ASP A 59 16.86 -2.03 -12.72
C ASP A 59 16.87 -3.36 -13.51
N GLU A 60 17.80 -3.54 -14.46
CA GLU A 60 17.86 -4.71 -15.36
C GLU A 60 18.26 -6.01 -14.65
N THR A 61 18.90 -5.92 -13.48
CA THR A 61 19.28 -7.10 -12.71
C THR A 61 19.20 -6.85 -11.21
N PRO A 62 18.67 -7.81 -10.44
CA PRO A 62 18.49 -7.65 -9.00
C PRO A 62 19.82 -7.72 -8.24
N PHE A 63 20.92 -8.11 -8.90
CA PHE A 63 22.24 -8.21 -8.27
C PHE A 63 22.97 -6.88 -8.13
N PHE A 64 22.65 -5.87 -8.94
CA PHE A 64 23.36 -4.58 -8.87
C PHE A 64 23.21 -3.91 -7.49
N PRO A 65 22.01 -3.85 -6.88
CA PRO A 65 21.87 -3.33 -5.51
C PRO A 65 22.74 -4.08 -4.50
N LEU A 66 22.85 -5.41 -4.59
CA LEU A 66 23.64 -6.23 -3.67
C LEU A 66 25.14 -5.94 -3.78
N ILE A 67 25.65 -5.70 -5.01
CA ILE A 67 27.05 -5.34 -5.25
C ILE A 67 27.43 -4.05 -4.54
N VAL A 68 26.57 -3.03 -4.63
CA VAL A 68 26.89 -1.68 -4.16
C VAL A 68 26.40 -1.39 -2.75
N THR A 69 25.53 -2.22 -2.16
CA THR A 69 25.08 -2.05 -0.76
C THR A 69 26.24 -1.89 0.25
N PRO A 70 27.31 -2.72 0.25
CA PRO A 70 28.44 -2.52 1.15
C PRO A 70 29.36 -1.35 0.76
N LEU A 71 29.16 -0.74 -0.41
CA LEU A 71 29.77 0.57 -0.72
C LEU A 71 28.88 1.69 -0.18
N ALA A 72 27.56 1.56 -0.37
CA ALA A 72 26.57 2.57 -0.07
C ALA A 72 26.33 2.75 1.43
N VAL A 73 26.32 1.66 2.19
CA VAL A 73 26.28 1.67 3.66
C VAL A 73 27.40 0.81 4.18
N HIS A 74 28.32 1.43 4.90
CA HIS A 74 29.47 0.74 5.46
C HIS A 74 29.87 1.34 6.80
N TYR A 75 30.71 0.59 7.51
CA TYR A 75 31.06 0.90 8.89
C TYR A 75 32.56 0.85 9.11
N ASP A 76 33.09 1.82 9.84
CA ASP A 76 34.47 1.78 10.26
C ASP A 76 34.72 0.71 11.36
N ALA A 77 35.97 0.62 11.81
CA ALA A 77 36.38 -0.36 12.82
C ALA A 77 35.80 -0.10 14.22
N VAL A 78 35.31 1.11 14.50
CA VAL A 78 34.69 1.47 15.78
C VAL A 78 33.16 1.54 15.71
N GLY A 79 32.59 1.25 14.52
CA GLY A 79 31.14 1.19 14.31
C GLY A 79 30.50 2.50 13.85
N ASN A 80 31.28 3.52 13.46
CA ASN A 80 30.70 4.70 12.82
C ASN A 80 30.21 4.34 11.42
N GLN A 81 29.04 4.84 11.08
CA GLN A 81 28.37 4.59 9.82
C GLN A 81 28.72 5.65 8.78
N GLU A 82 28.92 5.22 7.55
CA GLU A 82 28.98 6.07 6.36
C GLU A 82 27.89 5.63 5.38
N ILE A 83 27.20 6.60 4.78
CA ILE A 83 25.98 6.39 3.98
C ILE A 83 26.06 7.23 2.71
N ILE A 84 25.78 6.60 1.58
CA ILE A 84 25.77 7.19 0.24
C ILE A 84 24.41 6.90 -0.41
N PRO A 85 23.78 7.90 -1.07
CA PRO A 85 22.50 7.67 -1.76
C PRO A 85 22.63 6.58 -2.82
N LEU A 86 21.72 5.62 -2.78
CA LEU A 86 21.59 4.54 -3.76
C LEU A 86 20.24 4.65 -4.47
N TYR A 87 20.29 4.81 -5.79
CA TYR A 87 19.12 4.87 -6.65
C TYR A 87 19.13 3.72 -7.64
N VAL A 88 17.97 3.10 -7.83
CA VAL A 88 17.72 2.14 -8.91
C VAL A 88 16.93 2.86 -10.01
N GLU A 89 17.40 2.81 -11.25
CA GLU A 89 16.81 3.54 -12.36
C GLU A 89 16.71 2.66 -13.61
N ASN A 90 15.59 2.75 -14.32
CA ASN A 90 15.50 2.28 -15.68
C ASN A 90 16.04 3.37 -16.61
N TYR A 91 17.25 3.19 -17.15
CA TYR A 91 17.87 4.21 -18.01
C TYR A 91 17.10 4.53 -19.30
N SER A 92 16.15 3.68 -19.71
CA SER A 92 15.32 3.89 -20.90
C SER A 92 13.99 4.60 -20.60
N ASP A 93 13.45 4.40 -19.39
CA ASP A 93 12.20 5.01 -18.92
C ASP A 93 12.31 5.33 -17.41
N PRO A 94 13.14 6.32 -17.05
CA PRO A 94 13.47 6.58 -15.65
C PRO A 94 12.26 7.10 -14.89
N SER A 95 12.02 6.55 -13.69
CA SER A 95 10.93 7.01 -12.83
C SER A 95 11.11 8.49 -12.43
N SER A 96 10.01 9.24 -12.48
CA SER A 96 9.98 10.62 -12.00
C SER A 96 10.32 10.74 -10.50
N ALA A 97 10.04 9.69 -9.71
CA ALA A 97 10.37 9.62 -8.30
C ALA A 97 11.89 9.63 -8.06
N VAL A 98 12.65 8.90 -8.89
CA VAL A 98 14.11 8.80 -8.81
C VAL A 98 14.78 10.07 -9.33
N THR A 99 14.40 10.50 -10.53
CA THR A 99 14.99 11.69 -11.15
C THR A 99 14.83 12.93 -10.25
N ARG A 100 13.65 13.13 -9.65
CA ARG A 100 13.41 14.20 -8.67
C ARG A 100 14.17 14.03 -7.36
N ALA A 101 14.27 12.80 -6.85
CA ALA A 101 15.07 12.54 -5.66
C ALA A 101 16.52 12.98 -5.86
N ILE A 102 17.09 12.69 -7.04
CA ILE A 102 18.45 13.08 -7.42
C ILE A 102 18.58 14.60 -7.62
N SER A 103 17.73 15.19 -8.47
CA SER A 103 17.94 16.54 -8.99
C SER A 103 17.37 17.66 -8.12
N ASP A 104 16.30 17.40 -7.38
CA ASP A 104 15.49 18.45 -6.75
C ASP A 104 15.39 18.33 -5.22
N GLN A 105 15.62 17.13 -4.67
CA GLN A 105 15.41 16.86 -3.25
C GLN A 105 16.71 16.61 -2.51
N ILE A 106 17.49 15.60 -2.91
CA ILE A 106 18.72 15.21 -2.21
C ILE A 106 19.92 16.01 -2.73
N GLU A 107 19.97 16.33 -4.03
CA GLU A 107 21.00 17.18 -4.64
C GLU A 107 22.44 16.76 -4.26
N ILE A 108 22.71 15.45 -4.25
CA ILE A 108 24.06 14.90 -4.13
C ILE A 108 24.48 14.46 -5.54
N PRO A 109 25.59 14.98 -6.10
CA PRO A 109 26.06 14.60 -7.42
C PRO A 109 26.31 13.09 -7.52
N VAL A 110 25.79 12.47 -8.58
CA VAL A 110 26.05 11.06 -8.88
C VAL A 110 27.37 10.96 -9.64
N ASP A 111 28.26 10.10 -9.15
CA ASP A 111 29.59 9.85 -9.70
C ASP A 111 29.90 8.36 -9.93
N LEU A 112 29.00 7.45 -9.53
CA LEU A 112 29.00 6.05 -9.96
C LEU A 112 27.70 5.71 -10.69
N PHE A 113 27.84 5.27 -11.94
CA PHE A 113 26.76 4.74 -12.77
C PHE A 113 27.06 3.29 -13.13
N MET A 114 26.14 2.38 -12.83
CA MET A 114 26.18 0.99 -13.31
C MET A 114 25.00 0.73 -14.23
N ASP A 115 25.30 0.34 -15.47
CA ASP A 115 24.32 0.08 -16.52
C ASP A 115 24.43 -1.37 -17.03
N ASN A 116 23.71 -1.68 -18.11
CA ASN A 116 23.72 -3.01 -18.73
C ASN A 116 24.89 -3.25 -19.71
N THR A 117 25.90 -2.37 -19.74
CA THR A 117 27.07 -2.57 -20.62
C THR A 117 28.00 -3.68 -20.14
N GLN A 118 27.92 -4.06 -18.87
CA GLN A 118 28.69 -5.15 -18.28
C GLN A 118 27.78 -6.13 -17.52
N SER A 119 28.25 -7.38 -17.37
CA SER A 119 27.55 -8.36 -16.53
C SER A 119 27.71 -8.04 -15.04
N ALA A 120 26.85 -8.62 -14.20
CA ALA A 120 26.97 -8.52 -12.74
C ALA A 120 28.36 -8.96 -12.23
N GLU A 121 28.95 -10.00 -12.83
CA GLU A 121 30.32 -10.41 -12.49
C GLU A 121 31.35 -9.32 -12.79
N ALA A 122 31.33 -8.78 -14.01
CA ALA A 122 32.28 -7.75 -14.42
C ALA A 122 32.12 -6.47 -13.57
N TRP A 123 30.90 -6.01 -13.33
CA TRP A 123 30.63 -4.89 -12.44
C TRP A 123 31.10 -5.12 -11.01
N SER A 124 30.86 -6.31 -10.45
CA SER A 124 31.29 -6.62 -9.09
C SER A 124 32.81 -6.56 -8.93
N ILE A 125 33.56 -7.01 -9.96
CA ILE A 125 35.02 -6.91 -10.00
C ILE A 125 35.46 -5.44 -10.13
N ASP A 126 34.85 -4.68 -11.04
CA ASP A 126 35.21 -3.28 -11.29
C ASP A 126 34.94 -2.39 -10.07
N VAL A 127 33.81 -2.56 -9.39
CA VAL A 127 33.47 -1.86 -8.15
C VAL A 127 34.48 -2.21 -7.06
N ALA A 128 34.75 -3.49 -6.82
CA ALA A 128 35.72 -3.93 -5.81
C ALA A 128 37.12 -3.36 -6.07
N LYS A 129 37.60 -3.45 -7.32
CA LYS A 129 38.90 -2.95 -7.75
C LYS A 129 39.03 -1.43 -7.63
N THR A 130 37.94 -0.69 -7.86
CA THR A 130 37.95 0.78 -7.86
C THR A 130 37.91 1.31 -6.44
N TYR A 131 37.05 0.72 -5.60
CA TYR A 131 36.65 1.32 -4.32
C TYR A 131 37.29 0.67 -3.08
N TRP A 132 37.89 -0.52 -3.19
CA TRP A 132 38.63 -1.15 -2.09
C TRP A 132 40.14 -1.10 -2.31
N ASN A 133 40.86 -0.62 -1.30
CA ASN A 133 42.33 -0.70 -1.27
C ASN A 133 42.82 -2.06 -0.74
N HIS A 134 42.10 -2.60 0.25
CA HIS A 134 42.41 -3.85 0.93
C HIS A 134 41.13 -4.41 1.54
N SER A 135 40.96 -5.73 1.54
CA SER A 135 39.93 -6.42 2.31
C SER A 135 40.40 -7.82 2.69
N ASP A 136 40.37 -8.15 3.99
CA ASP A 136 40.70 -9.50 4.46
C ASP A 136 39.63 -10.53 4.08
N ALA A 137 38.42 -10.11 3.72
CA ALA A 137 37.34 -11.01 3.31
C ALA A 137 36.52 -10.48 2.11
N ALA A 138 35.70 -11.34 1.53
CA ALA A 138 34.73 -10.98 0.49
C ALA A 138 33.47 -11.85 0.59
N LEU A 139 32.34 -11.33 0.13
CA LEU A 139 31.11 -12.10 -0.05
C LEU A 139 31.02 -12.54 -1.52
N LEU A 140 30.97 -13.85 -1.77
CA LEU A 140 30.79 -14.41 -3.11
C LEU A 140 29.36 -14.93 -3.26
N ILE A 141 28.66 -14.48 -4.30
CA ILE A 141 27.27 -14.81 -4.57
C ILE A 141 27.19 -15.46 -5.96
N GLN A 142 26.54 -16.62 -6.05
CA GLN A 142 26.31 -17.29 -7.34
C GLN A 142 25.33 -16.48 -8.20
N ASN A 143 25.55 -16.43 -9.52
CA ASN A 143 24.75 -15.60 -10.43
C ASN A 143 23.45 -16.31 -10.88
N ASP A 144 22.66 -16.78 -9.92
CA ASP A 144 21.38 -17.47 -10.14
C ASP A 144 20.38 -17.22 -8.99
N GLU A 145 19.20 -17.85 -9.08
CA GLU A 145 18.11 -17.69 -8.12
C GLU A 145 18.49 -18.13 -6.70
N THR A 146 19.17 -19.27 -6.58
CA THR A 146 19.68 -19.77 -5.29
C THR A 146 20.72 -18.82 -4.71
N GLY A 147 21.68 -18.37 -5.52
CA GLY A 147 22.72 -17.43 -5.13
C GLY A 147 22.13 -16.12 -4.64
N TYR A 148 21.20 -15.51 -5.37
CA TYR A 148 20.53 -14.28 -4.92
C TYR A 148 19.71 -14.48 -3.66
N THR A 149 18.94 -15.57 -3.53
CA THR A 149 18.12 -15.83 -2.34
C THR A 149 18.98 -15.80 -1.07
N LEU A 150 20.12 -16.51 -1.09
CA LEU A 150 21.06 -16.51 0.02
C LEU A 150 21.85 -15.19 0.12
N GLY A 151 22.26 -14.64 -1.02
CA GLY A 151 23.06 -13.42 -1.12
C GLY A 151 22.33 -12.17 -0.62
N LEU A 152 21.02 -12.08 -0.87
CA LEU A 152 20.13 -11.03 -0.40
C LEU A 152 20.20 -10.91 1.13
N ILE A 153 20.06 -12.04 1.82
CA ILE A 153 20.06 -12.13 3.28
C ILE A 153 21.47 -11.87 3.85
N ALA A 154 22.52 -12.31 3.13
CA ALA A 154 23.91 -12.19 3.57
C ALA A 154 24.54 -10.81 3.27
N THR A 155 23.98 -10.03 2.35
CA THR A 155 24.55 -8.74 1.91
C THR A 155 24.75 -7.74 3.05
N PRO A 156 23.84 -7.60 4.05
CA PRO A 156 24.09 -6.74 5.21
C PRO A 156 25.37 -7.10 5.97
N ILE A 157 25.76 -8.38 6.06
CA ILE A 157 27.04 -8.80 6.66
C ILE A 157 28.21 -8.12 5.92
N ALA A 158 28.11 -8.00 4.59
CA ALA A 158 29.14 -7.34 3.79
C ALA A 158 29.26 -5.85 4.16
N SER A 159 28.15 -5.16 4.39
CA SER A 159 28.13 -3.78 4.89
C SER A 159 28.75 -3.66 6.28
N TYR A 160 28.38 -4.55 7.21
CA TYR A 160 28.87 -4.51 8.60
C TYR A 160 30.36 -4.80 8.69
N LEU A 161 30.91 -5.63 7.81
CA LEU A 161 32.33 -5.94 7.74
C LEU A 161 33.09 -5.05 6.73
N SER A 162 32.39 -4.18 6.02
CA SER A 162 32.94 -3.30 4.98
C SER A 162 33.69 -4.06 3.88
N ILE A 163 33.18 -5.23 3.46
CA ILE A 163 33.82 -6.12 2.49
C ILE A 163 33.14 -6.08 1.11
N PRO A 164 33.88 -6.29 0.02
CA PRO A 164 33.31 -6.28 -1.31
C PRO A 164 32.45 -7.52 -1.58
N VAL A 165 31.44 -7.34 -2.43
CA VAL A 165 30.57 -8.40 -2.97
C VAL A 165 31.00 -8.73 -4.39
N PHE A 166 31.14 -10.02 -4.68
CA PHE A 166 31.42 -10.55 -6.02
C PHE A 166 30.27 -11.44 -6.48
N ILE A 167 29.70 -11.15 -7.64
CA ILE A 167 28.71 -12.02 -8.30
C ILE A 167 29.46 -12.91 -9.27
N THR A 168 29.38 -14.23 -9.14
CA THR A 168 30.15 -15.12 -10.03
C THR A 168 29.68 -16.57 -9.97
N ASP A 169 29.77 -17.30 -11.09
CA ASP A 169 29.52 -18.75 -11.12
C ASP A 169 30.75 -19.57 -10.72
N GLY A 170 31.90 -18.93 -10.53
CA GLY A 170 33.12 -19.60 -10.11
C GLY A 170 34.31 -18.66 -10.00
N VAL A 171 35.26 -19.01 -9.12
CA VAL A 171 36.52 -18.25 -8.95
C VAL A 171 37.43 -18.44 -10.17
N ASN A 172 37.09 -17.76 -11.26
CA ASN A 172 37.85 -17.73 -12.51
C ASN A 172 39.09 -16.84 -12.36
N ASN A 173 39.91 -16.76 -13.41
CA ASN A 173 41.17 -16.02 -13.34
C ASN A 173 40.99 -14.53 -13.01
N SER A 174 39.89 -13.89 -13.44
CA SER A 174 39.61 -12.48 -13.16
C SER A 174 39.22 -12.27 -11.71
N VAL A 175 38.26 -13.04 -11.19
CA VAL A 175 37.85 -12.99 -9.78
C VAL A 175 39.03 -13.34 -8.88
N GLN A 176 39.74 -14.43 -9.16
CA GLN A 176 40.92 -14.84 -8.40
C GLN A 176 42.01 -13.78 -8.40
N SER A 177 42.27 -13.15 -9.55
CA SER A 177 43.27 -12.09 -9.64
C SER A 177 42.91 -10.91 -8.74
N GLU A 178 41.64 -10.52 -8.69
CA GLU A 178 41.20 -9.39 -7.86
C GLU A 178 41.20 -9.72 -6.37
N LEU A 179 40.68 -10.90 -5.97
CA LEU A 179 40.75 -11.37 -4.58
C LEU A 179 42.19 -11.41 -4.06
N ASN A 180 43.15 -11.85 -4.87
CA ASN A 180 44.58 -11.83 -4.52
C ASN A 180 45.11 -10.40 -4.31
N LYS A 181 44.73 -9.43 -5.15
CA LYS A 181 45.20 -8.04 -5.04
C LYS A 181 44.67 -7.36 -3.80
N LEU A 182 43.40 -7.60 -3.47
CA LEU A 182 42.74 -7.06 -2.28
C LEU A 182 43.24 -7.70 -0.98
N GLY A 183 44.00 -8.80 -1.06
CA GLY A 183 44.53 -9.47 0.12
C GLY A 183 43.50 -10.34 0.86
N VAL A 184 42.46 -10.80 0.15
CA VAL A 184 41.38 -11.62 0.70
C VAL A 184 41.95 -12.94 1.24
N LYS A 185 41.54 -13.31 2.44
CA LYS A 185 41.91 -14.57 3.12
C LYS A 185 40.69 -15.42 3.44
N PHE A 186 39.53 -14.78 3.57
CA PHE A 186 38.27 -15.41 3.94
C PHE A 186 37.20 -15.10 2.91
N THR A 187 36.30 -16.05 2.62
CA THR A 187 35.11 -15.79 1.81
C THR A 187 33.87 -16.33 2.47
N PHE A 188 32.84 -15.49 2.52
CA PHE A 188 31.46 -15.92 2.69
C PHE A 188 30.93 -16.35 1.32
N VAL A 189 30.23 -17.47 1.24
CA VAL A 189 29.78 -18.03 -0.05
C VAL A 189 28.29 -18.35 0.00
N CYS A 190 27.54 -17.71 -0.90
CA CYS A 190 26.12 -17.91 -1.16
C CYS A 190 25.94 -18.63 -2.51
N GLY A 191 25.46 -19.87 -2.47
CA GLY A 191 25.20 -20.69 -3.66
C GLY A 191 25.77 -22.09 -3.55
N ASP A 192 25.06 -23.07 -4.11
CA ASP A 192 25.36 -24.49 -3.95
C ASP A 192 26.63 -24.93 -4.68
N ASN A 193 26.89 -24.35 -5.85
CA ASN A 193 27.94 -24.82 -6.76
C ASN A 193 29.16 -23.89 -6.83
N LEU A 194 29.10 -22.75 -6.15
CA LEU A 194 30.17 -21.76 -6.14
C LEU A 194 31.32 -22.17 -5.22
N LYS A 195 32.53 -22.39 -5.73
CA LYS A 195 33.71 -22.64 -4.89
C LYS A 195 34.15 -21.37 -4.17
N GLY A 196 34.50 -21.49 -2.88
CA GLY A 196 35.08 -20.37 -2.12
C GLY A 196 36.56 -20.15 -2.43
N TYR A 197 37.11 -19.07 -1.87
CA TYR A 197 38.51 -18.70 -1.99
C TYR A 197 39.13 -18.50 -0.59
N GLY A 198 40.34 -19.03 -0.36
CA GLY A 198 40.94 -19.02 0.98
C GLY A 198 40.17 -19.88 1.98
N THR A 199 39.97 -19.36 3.20
CA THR A 199 39.12 -19.97 4.22
C THR A 199 37.66 -19.63 3.93
N THR A 200 36.75 -20.60 3.95
CA THR A 200 35.37 -20.39 3.47
C THR A 200 34.35 -20.68 4.56
N LEU A 201 33.41 -19.73 4.76
CA LEU A 201 32.12 -19.99 5.38
C LEU A 201 31.08 -20.07 4.27
N ARG A 202 30.44 -21.23 4.11
CA ARG A 202 29.38 -21.43 3.12
C ARG A 202 28.04 -21.37 3.82
N PHE A 203 27.12 -20.66 3.20
CA PHE A 203 25.72 -20.67 3.58
C PHE A 203 24.96 -21.62 2.65
N THR A 204 24.24 -22.57 3.24
CA THR A 204 23.40 -23.54 2.52
C THR A 204 21.92 -23.36 2.79
N ASP A 205 21.56 -22.60 3.81
CA ASP A 205 20.19 -22.28 4.18
C ASP A 205 20.09 -20.90 4.83
N ILE A 206 18.85 -20.43 4.96
CA ILE A 206 18.49 -19.10 5.46
C ILE A 206 18.85 -18.94 6.95
N ASP A 207 18.63 -19.98 7.76
CA ASP A 207 18.84 -19.93 9.20
C ASP A 207 20.32 -19.71 9.55
N ASP A 208 21.24 -20.37 8.84
CA ASP A 208 22.67 -20.16 9.03
C ASP A 208 23.11 -18.71 8.78
N ILE A 209 22.52 -18.06 7.77
CA ILE A 209 22.81 -16.66 7.44
C ILE A 209 22.22 -15.73 8.49
N LEU A 210 20.97 -15.96 8.91
CA LEU A 210 20.32 -15.18 9.96
C LEU A 210 21.11 -15.27 11.26
N ASN A 211 21.52 -16.47 11.66
CA ASN A 211 22.32 -16.70 12.85
C ASN A 211 23.65 -15.93 12.80
N THR A 212 24.34 -16.02 11.65
CA THR A 212 25.60 -15.30 11.44
C THR A 212 25.39 -13.79 11.45
N SER A 213 24.32 -13.29 10.82
CA SER A 213 23.98 -11.86 10.80
C SER A 213 23.69 -11.35 12.20
N ILE A 214 22.91 -12.10 13.00
CA ILE A 214 22.60 -11.76 14.39
C ILE A 214 23.89 -11.66 15.21
N ASP A 215 24.79 -12.62 15.08
CA ASP A 215 26.05 -12.63 15.82
C ASP A 215 26.95 -11.46 15.43
N VAL A 216 27.06 -11.15 14.13
CA VAL A 216 27.84 -10.00 13.63
C VAL A 216 27.28 -8.68 14.15
N VAL A 217 25.95 -8.48 14.07
CA VAL A 217 25.32 -7.22 14.49
C VAL A 217 25.39 -7.06 16.00
N LYS A 218 25.04 -8.08 16.79
CA LYS A 218 25.14 -8.01 18.26
C LYS A 218 26.57 -7.78 18.74
N GLN A 219 27.57 -8.35 18.07
CA GLN A 219 28.96 -8.12 18.45
C GLN A 219 29.49 -6.74 18.05
N LYS A 220 28.98 -6.15 16.96
CA LYS A 220 29.46 -4.87 16.44
C LYS A 220 28.70 -3.66 17.01
N PHE A 221 27.41 -3.82 17.30
CA PHE A 221 26.49 -2.73 17.65
C PHE A 221 25.69 -2.98 18.94
N ASP A 222 25.98 -4.05 19.67
CA ASP A 222 25.34 -4.50 20.92
C ASP A 222 23.88 -4.97 20.80
N ASP A 223 23.09 -4.44 19.86
CA ASP A 223 21.66 -4.73 19.74
C ASP A 223 21.15 -4.78 18.28
N ILE A 224 19.99 -5.41 18.09
CA ILE A 224 19.24 -5.48 16.83
C ILE A 224 17.81 -5.10 17.14
N ASN A 225 17.31 -4.01 16.56
CA ASN A 225 15.91 -3.61 16.71
C ASN A 225 15.18 -3.43 15.38
N TYR A 226 15.83 -3.69 14.23
CA TYR A 226 15.24 -3.51 12.91
C TYR A 226 15.33 -4.81 12.09
N ILE A 227 14.19 -5.25 11.56
CA ILE A 227 14.05 -6.44 10.71
C ILE A 227 13.41 -6.00 9.41
N THR A 228 14.07 -6.31 8.30
CA THR A 228 13.49 -6.15 6.96
C THR A 228 12.98 -7.51 6.47
N LEU A 229 11.67 -7.65 6.34
CA LEU A 229 11.03 -8.81 5.74
C LEU A 229 10.93 -8.61 4.23
N THR A 230 11.25 -9.62 3.44
CA THR A 230 11.11 -9.58 1.98
C THR A 230 10.94 -10.99 1.43
N ASP A 231 10.46 -11.13 0.20
CA ASP A 231 10.48 -12.40 -0.51
C ASP A 231 11.41 -12.25 -1.74
N PRO A 232 12.46 -13.07 -1.88
CA PRO A 232 13.40 -12.95 -2.99
C PRO A 232 12.74 -13.24 -4.35
N ARG A 233 11.66 -14.02 -4.39
CA ARG A 233 10.99 -14.49 -5.61
C ARG A 233 10.50 -13.36 -6.51
N ASP A 234 10.30 -12.16 -5.96
CA ASP A 234 9.91 -10.97 -6.71
C ASP A 234 10.91 -10.56 -7.81
N ALA A 235 12.15 -11.05 -7.72
CA ALA A 235 13.20 -10.85 -8.72
C ALA A 235 13.10 -11.82 -9.91
N TRP A 236 12.25 -12.86 -9.84
CA TRP A 236 12.06 -13.86 -10.90
C TRP A 236 10.58 -13.99 -11.27
N SER A 237 10.14 -13.12 -12.16
CA SER A 237 8.82 -13.25 -12.77
C SER A 237 8.66 -14.61 -13.46
N PRO A 238 7.44 -15.18 -13.45
CA PRO A 238 7.16 -16.46 -14.10
C PRO A 238 7.42 -16.35 -15.60
N LYS A 239 7.92 -17.44 -16.20
CA LYS A 239 8.20 -17.47 -17.64
C LYS A 239 6.89 -17.44 -18.41
N VAL A 240 6.79 -16.53 -19.37
CA VAL A 240 5.71 -16.50 -20.37
C VAL A 240 5.97 -17.60 -21.39
N LEU A 241 5.11 -18.61 -21.43
CA LEU A 241 5.20 -19.77 -22.32
C LEU A 241 4.55 -19.50 -23.68
N ASN A 242 3.48 -18.70 -23.69
CA ASN A 242 2.71 -18.36 -24.87
C ASN A 242 1.93 -17.06 -24.66
N THR A 243 1.60 -16.34 -25.74
CA THR A 243 0.82 -15.10 -25.71
C THR A 243 -0.23 -15.14 -26.81
N THR A 244 -1.49 -14.86 -26.47
CA THR A 244 -2.61 -14.83 -27.41
C THR A 244 -3.43 -13.54 -27.23
N VAL A 245 -3.68 -12.81 -28.32
CA VAL A 245 -4.67 -11.71 -28.32
C VAL A 245 -6.05 -12.33 -28.50
N VAL A 246 -6.91 -12.17 -27.49
CA VAL A 246 -8.26 -12.79 -27.45
C VAL A 246 -9.38 -11.79 -27.74
N LEU A 247 -9.09 -10.50 -27.63
CA LEU A 247 -9.98 -9.40 -28.02
C LEU A 247 -9.14 -8.27 -28.61
N HIS A 248 -9.56 -7.73 -29.74
CA HIS A 248 -9.06 -6.45 -30.25
C HIS A 248 -10.20 -5.77 -31.00
N GLU A 249 -10.72 -4.69 -30.42
CA GLU A 249 -11.87 -3.98 -30.96
C GLU A 249 -11.60 -2.48 -30.98
N ASN A 250 -12.14 -1.84 -32.03
CA ASN A 250 -12.18 -0.38 -32.14
C ASN A 250 -13.65 0.02 -32.23
N GLY A 251 -14.03 1.05 -31.49
CA GLY A 251 -15.43 1.48 -31.46
C GLY A 251 -15.59 2.94 -31.10
N VAL A 252 -16.84 3.33 -30.93
CA VAL A 252 -17.24 4.66 -30.47
C VAL A 252 -18.10 4.47 -29.23
N LEU A 253 -17.69 5.10 -28.13
CA LEU A 253 -18.46 5.15 -26.89
C LEU A 253 -19.31 6.42 -26.91
N ASN A 254 -20.61 6.30 -26.67
CA ASN A 254 -21.48 7.47 -26.50
C ASN A 254 -21.25 8.09 -25.11
N GLY A 255 -21.49 9.38 -24.98
CA GLY A 255 -21.37 10.16 -23.74
C GLY A 255 -22.38 9.70 -22.69
N GLY A 256 -21.88 9.37 -21.50
CA GLY A 256 -22.68 8.91 -20.36
C GLY A 256 -22.74 9.90 -19.21
N ASN A 257 -23.30 11.10 -19.44
CA ASN A 257 -23.51 12.09 -18.37
C ASN A 257 -24.98 12.50 -18.20
N CYS A 258 -25.30 13.10 -17.05
CA CYS A 258 -26.67 13.47 -16.71
C CYS A 258 -26.96 14.98 -16.73
N PHE A 259 -26.13 15.77 -17.42
CA PHE A 259 -26.50 17.16 -17.71
C PHE A 259 -27.80 17.21 -18.53
N PRO A 260 -28.60 18.29 -18.42
CA PRO A 260 -29.89 18.40 -19.08
C PRO A 260 -29.91 18.06 -20.57
N SER A 261 -28.85 18.40 -21.32
CA SER A 261 -28.74 18.09 -22.76
C SER A 261 -28.48 16.60 -23.04
N HIS A 262 -27.80 15.90 -22.14
CA HIS A 262 -27.29 14.54 -22.34
C HIS A 262 -28.14 13.45 -21.70
N ILE A 263 -29.05 13.80 -20.78
CA ILE A 263 -29.90 12.83 -20.09
C ILE A 263 -30.73 11.95 -21.05
N VAL A 264 -31.15 12.51 -22.18
CA VAL A 264 -31.93 11.77 -23.19
C VAL A 264 -31.06 10.75 -23.90
N ASP A 265 -29.81 11.09 -24.18
CA ASP A 265 -28.87 10.21 -24.87
C ASP A 265 -28.37 9.11 -23.93
N TYR A 266 -28.12 9.43 -22.67
CA TYR A 266 -27.89 8.43 -21.61
C TYR A 266 -29.05 7.40 -21.53
N LEU A 267 -30.31 7.89 -21.53
CA LEU A 267 -31.50 7.01 -21.50
C LEU A 267 -31.70 6.20 -22.79
N ARG A 268 -31.24 6.70 -23.94
CA ARG A 268 -31.43 6.06 -25.26
C ARG A 268 -30.38 5.01 -25.56
N TYR A 269 -29.12 5.30 -25.26
CA TYR A 269 -28.00 4.46 -25.68
C TYR A 269 -27.57 3.45 -24.61
N GLY A 270 -28.05 3.59 -23.37
CA GLY A 270 -27.84 2.62 -22.31
C GLY A 270 -26.39 2.58 -21.79
N ALA A 271 -26.15 1.70 -20.82
CA ALA A 271 -25.03 1.71 -19.88
C ALA A 271 -23.63 1.31 -20.44
N GLY A 272 -23.39 1.45 -21.74
CA GLY A 272 -22.09 1.16 -22.35
C GLY A 272 -22.05 0.01 -23.35
N LEU A 273 -20.84 -0.35 -23.79
CA LEU A 273 -20.55 -1.51 -24.65
C LEU A 273 -20.00 -2.66 -23.83
N SER A 274 -20.41 -3.90 -24.10
CA SER A 274 -19.88 -5.09 -23.43
C SER A 274 -19.20 -6.02 -24.42
N PHE A 275 -18.04 -6.53 -24.03
CA PHE A 275 -17.23 -7.49 -24.77
C PHE A 275 -17.04 -8.74 -23.94
N SER A 276 -17.13 -9.90 -24.58
CA SER A 276 -16.76 -11.19 -23.98
C SER A 276 -15.50 -11.71 -24.68
N PHE A 277 -14.66 -12.39 -23.92
CA PHE A 277 -13.50 -13.11 -24.44
C PHE A 277 -13.29 -14.39 -23.61
N THR A 278 -12.55 -15.34 -24.15
CA THR A 278 -12.33 -16.64 -23.50
C THR A 278 -10.84 -16.84 -23.24
N ILE A 279 -10.50 -17.30 -22.03
CA ILE A 279 -9.13 -17.74 -21.73
C ILE A 279 -8.84 -19.00 -22.55
N PRO A 280 -7.69 -19.12 -23.24
CA PRO A 280 -7.35 -20.33 -23.99
C PRO A 280 -7.46 -21.60 -23.14
N SER A 281 -8.13 -22.63 -23.66
CA SER A 281 -8.55 -23.81 -22.88
C SER A 281 -7.42 -24.64 -22.27
N ASN A 282 -6.21 -24.53 -22.82
CA ASN A 282 -5.05 -25.25 -22.32
C ASN A 282 -4.22 -24.45 -21.30
N TYR A 283 -4.57 -23.20 -21.00
CA TYR A 283 -3.79 -22.37 -20.08
C TYR A 283 -4.20 -22.67 -18.64
N LYS A 284 -3.26 -23.25 -17.88
CA LYS A 284 -3.44 -23.52 -16.44
C LYS A 284 -3.24 -22.27 -15.59
N TYR A 285 -2.21 -21.50 -15.88
CA TYR A 285 -1.94 -20.20 -15.26
C TYR A 285 -2.00 -19.15 -16.36
N ALA A 286 -2.99 -18.26 -16.31
CA ALA A 286 -3.27 -17.29 -17.35
C ALA A 286 -3.17 -15.87 -16.79
N LEU A 287 -2.19 -15.09 -17.25
CA LEU A 287 -2.14 -13.66 -17.02
C LEU A 287 -2.98 -12.97 -18.09
N VAL A 288 -4.13 -12.43 -17.68
CA VAL A 288 -5.02 -11.68 -18.57
C VAL A 288 -4.69 -10.20 -18.44
N LYS A 289 -4.44 -9.53 -19.57
CA LYS A 289 -4.09 -8.10 -19.65
C LYS A 289 -5.12 -7.35 -20.47
N LEU A 290 -5.60 -6.21 -19.95
CA LEU A 290 -6.49 -5.28 -20.63
C LEU A 290 -5.74 -3.96 -20.88
N ASP A 291 -5.64 -3.61 -22.15
CA ASP A 291 -5.19 -2.30 -22.60
C ASP A 291 -6.37 -1.55 -23.23
N LEU A 292 -6.72 -0.41 -22.65
CA LEU A 292 -7.78 0.47 -23.14
C LEU A 292 -7.20 1.85 -23.40
N LYS A 293 -7.47 2.40 -24.58
CA LYS A 293 -7.13 3.78 -24.94
C LYS A 293 -8.41 4.55 -25.23
N ASN A 294 -8.58 5.68 -24.55
CA ASN A 294 -9.53 6.69 -24.97
C ASN A 294 -8.87 7.51 -26.09
N LEU A 295 -9.46 7.50 -27.28
CA LEU A 295 -8.94 8.19 -28.47
C LEU A 295 -9.57 9.58 -28.66
N GLU A 296 -10.24 10.09 -27.63
CA GLU A 296 -10.67 11.47 -27.49
C GLU A 296 -9.48 12.45 -27.49
N ASP A 297 -9.74 13.70 -27.86
CA ASP A 297 -8.78 14.80 -27.70
C ASP A 297 -8.48 15.01 -26.20
N PRO A 298 -7.23 14.76 -25.74
CA PRO A 298 -6.86 14.82 -24.32
C PRO A 298 -7.21 16.11 -23.59
N LYS A 299 -7.38 17.23 -24.32
CA LYS A 299 -7.78 18.50 -23.72
C LYS A 299 -9.11 18.40 -22.99
N TYR A 300 -10.06 17.59 -23.47
CA TYR A 300 -11.37 17.46 -22.83
C TYR A 300 -11.26 16.73 -21.49
N ILE A 301 -10.32 15.78 -21.40
CA ILE A 301 -10.01 15.09 -20.16
C ILE A 301 -9.41 16.07 -19.15
N ASP A 302 -8.40 16.86 -19.54
CA ASP A 302 -7.76 17.85 -18.65
C ASP A 302 -8.74 18.97 -18.23
N GLU A 303 -9.59 19.45 -19.15
CA GLU A 303 -10.52 20.56 -18.88
C GLU A 303 -11.79 20.14 -18.15
N PHE A 304 -12.30 18.93 -18.41
CA PHE A 304 -13.61 18.48 -17.92
C PHE A 304 -13.59 17.28 -16.97
N GLY A 305 -12.48 16.55 -16.86
CA GLY A 305 -12.38 15.35 -16.04
C GLY A 305 -13.08 14.14 -16.67
N ASP A 306 -13.06 14.06 -17.99
CA ASP A 306 -13.69 12.98 -18.73
C ASP A 306 -12.96 11.63 -18.52
N ASP A 307 -13.72 10.54 -18.50
CA ASP A 307 -13.19 9.19 -18.27
C ASP A 307 -13.98 8.09 -18.99
N ILE A 308 -13.29 6.98 -19.27
CA ILE A 308 -13.92 5.68 -19.54
C ILE A 308 -13.88 4.83 -18.27
N ILE A 309 -15.07 4.32 -17.89
CA ILE A 309 -15.33 3.42 -16.77
C ILE A 309 -15.38 1.98 -17.30
N VAL A 310 -14.66 1.08 -16.64
CA VAL A 310 -14.55 -0.33 -16.98
C VAL A 310 -15.12 -1.18 -15.84
N THR A 311 -16.07 -2.06 -16.18
CA THR A 311 -16.66 -3.05 -15.27
C THR A 311 -16.69 -4.44 -15.93
N GLY A 312 -17.10 -5.48 -15.22
CA GLY A 312 -17.28 -6.82 -15.79
C GLY A 312 -16.76 -7.91 -14.87
N SER A 313 -16.71 -9.15 -15.36
CA SER A 313 -16.19 -10.27 -14.56
C SER A 313 -14.66 -10.28 -14.44
N PHE A 314 -13.96 -9.62 -15.37
CA PHE A 314 -12.50 -9.44 -15.32
C PHE A 314 -12.05 -8.21 -14.52
N ALA A 315 -12.74 -7.08 -14.67
CA ALA A 315 -12.37 -5.81 -14.04
C ALA A 315 -13.45 -5.34 -13.02
N PRO A 316 -13.12 -5.18 -11.73
CA PRO A 316 -14.06 -5.03 -10.61
C PRO A 316 -14.68 -3.63 -10.44
N TYR A 317 -14.56 -2.76 -11.45
CA TYR A 317 -14.75 -1.30 -11.46
C TYR A 317 -13.42 -0.53 -11.39
N VAL A 318 -12.91 -0.12 -12.54
CA VAL A 318 -11.77 0.79 -12.66
C VAL A 318 -12.09 1.84 -13.72
N ARG A 319 -11.29 2.90 -13.78
CA ARG A 319 -11.43 3.92 -14.83
C ARG A 319 -10.08 4.20 -15.42
N THR A 320 -10.07 4.83 -16.59
CA THR A 320 -8.86 5.42 -17.17
C THR A 320 -8.13 6.39 -16.20
N GLY A 321 -8.85 6.99 -15.24
CA GLY A 321 -8.25 7.79 -14.16
C GLY A 321 -7.41 6.99 -13.15
N ALA A 322 -7.54 5.66 -13.15
CA ALA A 322 -6.80 4.75 -12.28
C ALA A 322 -5.40 4.42 -12.79
N ASN A 323 -4.93 5.06 -13.86
CA ASN A 323 -3.62 4.79 -14.45
C ASN A 323 -2.78 6.07 -14.52
N PRO A 324 -1.45 6.03 -14.36
CA PRO A 324 -0.61 7.23 -14.43
C PRO A 324 -0.73 7.91 -15.79
N SER A 325 -0.82 9.25 -15.80
CA SER A 325 -0.90 9.98 -17.07
C SER A 325 0.42 10.03 -17.80
N LEU A 326 0.37 9.95 -19.12
CA LEU A 326 1.46 10.39 -19.99
C LEU A 326 1.27 11.86 -20.32
N ARG A 327 2.17 12.73 -19.86
CA ARG A 327 2.11 14.18 -20.13
C ARG A 327 3.23 14.64 -21.06
N ASP A 328 3.04 15.77 -21.72
CA ASP A 328 4.10 16.46 -22.47
C ASP A 328 4.98 17.31 -21.54
N SER A 329 6.03 17.94 -22.09
CA SER A 329 6.93 18.80 -21.30
C SER A 329 6.28 20.10 -20.83
N GLN A 330 5.05 20.39 -21.30
CA GLN A 330 4.22 21.51 -20.85
C GLN A 330 3.19 21.07 -19.79
N GLY A 331 3.15 19.78 -19.44
CA GLY A 331 2.21 19.21 -18.47
C GLY A 331 0.84 18.84 -19.03
N ASN A 332 0.60 18.93 -20.35
CA ASN A 332 -0.68 18.54 -20.95
C ASN A 332 -0.76 17.03 -21.12
N LEU A 333 -1.96 16.46 -20.95
CA LEU A 333 -2.20 15.03 -21.18
C LEU A 333 -1.96 14.69 -22.67
N LYS A 334 -1.16 13.66 -22.94
CA LYS A 334 -0.92 13.15 -24.30
C LYS A 334 -1.89 12.05 -24.71
N GLN A 335 -2.25 11.19 -23.76
CA GLN A 335 -3.11 10.04 -24.01
C GLN A 335 -3.78 9.62 -22.72
N ASP A 336 -5.08 9.39 -22.81
CA ASP A 336 -5.86 8.78 -21.74
C ASP A 336 -5.97 7.26 -21.96
N ARG A 337 -5.56 6.48 -20.96
CA ARG A 337 -5.40 5.03 -21.08
C ARG A 337 -5.58 4.31 -19.75
N LEU A 338 -5.94 3.04 -19.82
CA LEU A 338 -5.95 2.11 -18.70
C LEU A 338 -5.18 0.85 -19.09
N HIS A 339 -4.26 0.44 -18.22
CA HIS A 339 -3.70 -0.89 -18.22
C HIS A 339 -4.14 -1.59 -16.93
N TYR A 340 -4.61 -2.82 -17.04
CA TYR A 340 -5.05 -3.65 -15.92
C TYR A 340 -4.74 -5.11 -16.21
N GLU A 341 -4.21 -5.84 -15.23
CA GLU A 341 -3.90 -7.25 -15.39
C GLU A 341 -4.19 -8.06 -14.13
N SER A 342 -4.44 -9.36 -14.32
CA SER A 342 -4.64 -10.30 -13.21
C SER A 342 -4.35 -11.73 -13.66
N VAL A 343 -3.83 -12.54 -12.73
CA VAL A 343 -3.56 -13.95 -12.95
C VAL A 343 -4.78 -14.81 -12.58
N TYR A 344 -5.05 -15.82 -13.39
CA TYR A 344 -6.09 -16.83 -13.21
C TYR A 344 -5.49 -18.23 -13.17
N TYR A 345 -5.96 -19.06 -12.24
CA TYR A 345 -5.59 -20.46 -12.06
C TYR A 345 -6.75 -21.38 -12.49
N ASP A 346 -6.43 -22.34 -13.35
CA ASP A 346 -7.32 -23.40 -13.86
C ASP A 346 -8.66 -22.87 -14.42
N SER A 347 -8.58 -21.71 -15.07
CA SER A 347 -9.70 -21.02 -15.75
C SER A 347 -9.63 -21.16 -17.27
N GLY A 348 -8.87 -22.12 -17.80
CA GLY A 348 -8.82 -22.39 -19.24
C GLY A 348 -10.22 -22.68 -19.81
N GLY A 349 -10.64 -21.90 -20.81
CA GLY A 349 -11.97 -22.01 -21.42
C GLY A 349 -13.06 -21.21 -20.72
N GLU A 350 -12.75 -20.52 -19.61
CA GLU A 350 -13.67 -19.59 -18.95
C GLU A 350 -13.92 -18.35 -19.81
N GLU A 351 -15.19 -17.96 -19.95
CA GLU A 351 -15.59 -16.72 -20.62
C GLU A 351 -15.62 -15.58 -19.60
N LEU A 352 -14.84 -14.53 -19.86
CA LEU A 352 -14.78 -13.31 -19.09
C LEU A 352 -15.39 -12.14 -19.87
N THR A 353 -15.80 -11.11 -19.15
CA THR A 353 -16.48 -9.93 -19.70
C THR A 353 -15.81 -8.64 -19.26
N VAL A 354 -15.77 -7.68 -20.18
CA VAL A 354 -15.39 -6.29 -19.94
C VAL A 354 -16.48 -5.39 -20.54
N SER A 355 -16.99 -4.46 -19.75
CA SER A 355 -18.01 -3.48 -20.13
C SER A 355 -17.45 -2.07 -19.97
N LEU A 356 -17.61 -1.26 -21.01
CA LEU A 356 -17.10 0.10 -21.12
C LEU A 356 -18.27 1.09 -21.11
N SER A 357 -18.24 2.06 -20.21
CA SER A 357 -19.12 3.25 -20.23
C SER A 357 -18.28 4.51 -20.14
N SER A 358 -18.79 5.67 -20.56
CA SER A 358 -18.05 6.94 -20.48
C SER A 358 -18.72 7.92 -19.53
N SER A 359 -17.94 8.86 -19.02
CA SER A 359 -18.41 10.14 -18.50
C SER A 359 -17.82 11.27 -19.33
N TYR A 360 -18.35 11.49 -20.54
CA TYR A 360 -17.98 12.64 -21.37
C TYR A 360 -18.82 13.85 -21.01
N THR A 361 -18.23 15.03 -20.83
CA THR A 361 -18.94 16.20 -20.29
C THR A 361 -19.60 17.05 -21.36
N VAL A 362 -18.87 17.35 -22.45
CA VAL A 362 -19.32 18.30 -23.51
C VAL A 362 -19.35 17.69 -24.92
N ILE A 363 -18.96 16.42 -25.06
CA ILE A 363 -19.00 15.70 -26.33
C ILE A 363 -20.02 14.56 -26.28
N ASP A 364 -20.63 14.28 -27.42
CA ASP A 364 -21.68 13.26 -27.53
C ASP A 364 -21.11 11.83 -27.59
N SER A 365 -19.87 11.67 -28.06
CA SER A 365 -19.19 10.37 -28.18
C SER A 365 -17.71 10.53 -28.49
N ALA A 366 -16.90 9.52 -28.17
CA ALA A 366 -15.48 9.46 -28.54
C ALA A 366 -15.06 8.05 -29.00
N PRO A 367 -14.08 7.95 -29.92
CA PRO A 367 -13.51 6.67 -30.30
C PRO A 367 -12.67 6.05 -29.18
N PHE A 368 -12.59 4.71 -29.15
CA PHE A 368 -11.71 3.97 -28.24
C PHE A 368 -11.09 2.76 -28.95
N GLU A 369 -9.99 2.27 -28.37
CA GLU A 369 -9.33 1.01 -28.74
C GLU A 369 -9.23 0.15 -27.48
N ILE A 370 -9.70 -1.10 -27.55
CA ILE A 370 -9.57 -2.09 -26.47
C ILE A 370 -8.84 -3.33 -27.00
N THR A 371 -7.83 -3.77 -26.26
CA THR A 371 -7.12 -5.03 -26.51
C THR A 371 -7.10 -5.85 -25.23
N VAL A 372 -7.41 -7.14 -25.35
CA VAL A 372 -7.19 -8.12 -24.29
C VAL A 372 -6.25 -9.20 -24.81
N SER A 373 -5.15 -9.40 -24.10
CA SER A 373 -4.21 -10.49 -24.34
C SER A 373 -4.15 -11.42 -23.13
N VAL A 374 -3.90 -12.69 -23.39
CA VAL A 374 -3.69 -13.71 -22.37
C VAL A 374 -2.31 -14.33 -22.56
N GLU A 375 -1.53 -14.34 -21.50
CA GLU A 375 -0.22 -14.99 -21.42
C GLU A 375 -0.32 -16.27 -20.59
N GLU A 376 0.23 -17.37 -21.11
CA GLU A 376 0.39 -18.62 -20.35
C GLU A 376 1.65 -18.50 -19.48
N LEU A 377 1.48 -18.63 -18.17
CA LEU A 377 2.58 -18.55 -17.21
C LEU A 377 3.06 -19.94 -16.79
N SER A 378 4.35 -20.07 -16.51
CA SER A 378 4.92 -21.31 -15.98
C SER A 378 4.45 -21.65 -14.55
N ASN A 379 4.07 -20.64 -13.77
CA ASN A 379 3.56 -20.75 -12.40
C ASN A 379 2.75 -19.48 -12.05
N PRO A 380 1.92 -19.48 -10.99
CA PRO A 380 0.99 -18.38 -10.73
C PRO A 380 1.58 -17.19 -9.97
N TYR A 381 2.82 -17.28 -9.48
CA TYR A 381 3.41 -16.30 -8.58
C TYR A 381 4.03 -15.16 -9.39
N TYR A 382 3.24 -14.11 -9.63
CA TYR A 382 3.55 -12.98 -10.48
C TYR A 382 3.78 -11.71 -9.65
N PRO A 383 5.03 -11.22 -9.53
CA PRO A 383 5.29 -10.02 -8.76
C PRO A 383 4.75 -8.80 -9.52
N MET A 384 3.80 -8.11 -8.88
CA MET A 384 3.25 -6.86 -9.40
C MET A 384 4.21 -5.69 -9.16
N MET A 385 5.01 -5.75 -8.10
CA MET A 385 6.14 -4.85 -7.86
C MET A 385 7.45 -5.63 -7.98
N LYS A 386 8.12 -5.53 -9.14
CA LYS A 386 9.29 -6.37 -9.45
C LYS A 386 10.55 -5.89 -8.73
N GLN A 387 11.36 -6.86 -8.28
CA GLN A 387 12.71 -6.65 -7.71
C GLN A 387 12.78 -5.73 -6.48
N LEU A 388 11.67 -5.49 -5.76
CA LEU A 388 11.68 -4.70 -4.53
C LEU A 388 12.63 -5.27 -3.48
N SER A 389 12.72 -6.60 -3.38
CA SER A 389 13.60 -7.28 -2.43
C SER A 389 15.06 -6.85 -2.56
N SER A 390 15.50 -6.48 -3.76
CA SER A 390 16.90 -6.14 -4.02
C SER A 390 17.40 -4.92 -3.23
N ILE A 391 16.50 -4.03 -2.79
CA ILE A 391 16.86 -2.85 -1.98
C ILE A 391 16.73 -3.09 -0.46
N ALA A 392 16.16 -4.22 -0.04
CA ALA A 392 16.04 -4.59 1.37
C ALA A 392 17.37 -4.59 2.14
N PRO A 393 18.51 -5.06 1.58
CA PRO A 393 19.80 -5.02 2.26
C PRO A 393 20.29 -3.61 2.58
N TYR A 394 20.03 -2.65 1.68
CA TYR A 394 20.41 -1.25 1.88
C TYR A 394 19.65 -0.63 3.06
N LEU A 395 18.32 -0.86 3.13
CA LEU A 395 17.48 -0.42 4.25
C LEU A 395 17.89 -1.08 5.58
N ALA A 396 18.06 -2.40 5.58
CA ALA A 396 18.50 -3.13 6.78
C ALA A 396 19.87 -2.67 7.26
N ALA A 397 20.84 -2.55 6.34
CA ALA A 397 22.19 -2.10 6.67
C ALA A 397 22.21 -0.67 7.24
N TYR A 398 21.36 0.22 6.72
CA TYR A 398 21.21 1.59 7.25
C TYR A 398 20.76 1.58 8.72
N HIS A 399 19.77 0.75 9.05
CA HIS A 399 19.23 0.65 10.41
C HIS A 399 19.99 -0.31 11.34
N LYS A 400 21.17 -0.82 10.93
CA LYS A 400 21.92 -1.85 11.66
C LYS A 400 21.06 -3.10 11.94
N GLY A 401 20.15 -3.42 11.02
CA GLY A 401 19.16 -4.48 11.14
C GLY A 401 19.60 -5.80 10.51
N ILE A 402 18.62 -6.68 10.30
CA ILE A 402 18.79 -7.92 9.56
C ILE A 402 17.72 -8.06 8.48
N VAL A 403 18.02 -8.80 7.42
CA VAL A 403 17.04 -9.19 6.41
C VAL A 403 16.53 -10.59 6.75
N PHE A 404 15.22 -10.78 6.79
CA PHE A 404 14.60 -12.10 6.87
C PHE A 404 13.76 -12.33 5.62
N ALA A 405 14.21 -13.26 4.79
CA ALA A 405 13.62 -13.52 3.49
C ALA A 405 13.47 -15.01 3.22
N ASP A 406 12.34 -15.41 2.63
CA ASP A 406 12.08 -16.78 2.24
C ASP A 406 11.13 -16.81 1.03
N PRO A 407 11.45 -17.54 -0.07
CA PRO A 407 10.59 -17.63 -1.26
C PRO A 407 9.26 -18.36 -1.02
N THR A 408 9.08 -18.98 0.15
CA THR A 408 7.83 -19.62 0.57
C THR A 408 6.82 -18.63 1.17
N PHE A 409 7.20 -17.37 1.39
CA PHE A 409 6.29 -16.33 1.87
C PHE A 409 5.21 -16.00 0.83
N ALA A 410 5.53 -16.03 -0.46
CA ALA A 410 4.58 -15.75 -1.52
C ALA A 410 3.33 -16.65 -1.47
N PHE A 411 2.18 -16.07 -1.80
CA PHE A 411 0.90 -16.78 -1.86
C PHE A 411 0.18 -16.50 -3.17
N ALA A 412 -0.22 -17.58 -3.85
CA ALA A 412 -1.12 -17.55 -4.99
C ALA A 412 -1.98 -18.83 -4.99
N ALA A 413 -3.17 -18.77 -5.58
CA ALA A 413 -3.96 -19.98 -5.83
C ALA A 413 -3.23 -20.92 -6.79
N ASP A 414 -3.11 -22.19 -6.39
CA ASP A 414 -2.50 -23.26 -7.18
C ASP A 414 -3.11 -24.63 -6.81
N ASP A 415 -2.51 -25.72 -7.31
CA ASP A 415 -2.98 -27.09 -7.04
C ASP A 415 -2.88 -27.50 -5.56
N ASP A 416 -2.00 -26.85 -4.80
CA ASP A 416 -1.74 -27.17 -3.39
C ASP A 416 -2.67 -26.38 -2.45
N LYS A 417 -3.31 -25.31 -2.95
CA LYS A 417 -4.30 -24.52 -2.20
C LYS A 417 -5.68 -25.19 -2.22
N ILE A 418 -5.84 -26.20 -1.37
CA ILE A 418 -7.06 -27.03 -1.27
C ILE A 418 -7.90 -26.64 -0.06
N LEU A 419 -9.17 -26.33 -0.26
CA LEU A 419 -10.14 -26.10 0.81
C LEU A 419 -11.26 -27.15 0.73
N ASN A 420 -11.49 -27.89 1.82
CA ASN A 420 -12.51 -28.96 1.90
C ASN A 420 -12.39 -30.01 0.78
N GLY A 421 -11.16 -30.38 0.40
CA GLY A 421 -10.88 -31.37 -0.63
C GLY A 421 -11.14 -30.91 -2.06
N LYS A 422 -11.26 -29.60 -2.29
CA LYS A 422 -11.46 -29.01 -3.62
C LYS A 422 -10.39 -27.95 -3.92
N ASN A 423 -9.95 -27.92 -5.16
CA ASN A 423 -9.16 -26.83 -5.72
C ASN A 423 -10.03 -25.57 -5.83
N LEU A 424 -9.38 -24.41 -5.88
CA LEU A 424 -10.02 -23.10 -5.89
C LEU A 424 -9.63 -22.33 -7.18
N PRO A 425 -10.15 -22.74 -8.36
CA PRO A 425 -9.85 -22.06 -9.62
C PRO A 425 -10.39 -20.63 -9.63
N GLY A 426 -9.91 -19.82 -10.59
CA GLY A 426 -10.27 -18.42 -10.75
C GLY A 426 -9.09 -17.50 -10.50
N ASN A 427 -9.38 -16.26 -10.09
CA ASN A 427 -8.35 -15.27 -9.77
C ASN A 427 -7.42 -15.81 -8.66
N THR A 428 -6.10 -15.65 -8.82
CA THR A 428 -5.12 -16.15 -7.85
C THR A 428 -5.05 -15.33 -6.57
N GLN A 429 -5.60 -14.12 -6.57
CA GLN A 429 -5.61 -13.17 -5.48
C GLN A 429 -6.98 -13.07 -4.80
N VAL A 430 -6.98 -12.83 -3.49
CA VAL A 430 -8.19 -12.79 -2.64
C VAL A 430 -9.19 -11.73 -3.11
N PHE A 431 -8.71 -10.59 -3.60
CA PHE A 431 -9.56 -9.51 -4.09
C PHE A 431 -10.59 -10.02 -5.13
N GLY A 432 -10.12 -10.80 -6.11
CA GLY A 432 -10.95 -11.41 -7.14
C GLY A 432 -11.54 -12.78 -6.75
N ASN A 433 -11.02 -13.40 -5.69
CA ASN A 433 -11.37 -14.74 -5.24
C ASN A 433 -11.46 -14.85 -3.69
N PRO A 434 -12.53 -14.32 -3.07
CA PRO A 434 -12.69 -14.24 -1.62
C PRO A 434 -12.62 -15.58 -0.87
N ILE A 435 -12.84 -16.71 -1.55
CA ILE A 435 -12.78 -18.05 -0.95
C ILE A 435 -11.36 -18.46 -0.52
N LEU A 436 -10.33 -17.73 -0.97
CA LEU A 436 -8.93 -17.96 -0.61
C LEU A 436 -8.56 -17.47 0.80
N ILE A 437 -9.38 -16.59 1.41
CA ILE A 437 -9.11 -15.99 2.74
C ILE A 437 -8.62 -16.99 3.81
N PRO A 438 -9.23 -18.17 3.99
CA PRO A 438 -8.81 -19.10 5.03
C PRO A 438 -7.42 -19.66 4.79
N LEU A 439 -7.09 -19.93 3.51
CA LEU A 439 -5.81 -20.50 3.11
C LEU A 439 -4.69 -19.47 3.16
N ILE A 440 -4.95 -18.21 2.78
CA ILE A 440 -3.95 -17.15 2.90
C ILE A 440 -3.71 -16.78 4.37
N ASN A 441 -4.75 -16.72 5.21
CA ASN A 441 -4.59 -16.44 6.64
C ASN A 441 -3.82 -17.57 7.33
N GLN A 442 -4.13 -18.83 6.98
CA GLN A 442 -3.33 -19.98 7.39
C GLN A 442 -1.86 -19.84 6.96
N HIS A 443 -1.63 -19.54 5.67
CA HIS A 443 -0.30 -19.43 5.10
C HIS A 443 0.52 -18.31 5.78
N VAL A 444 -0.05 -17.12 5.95
CA VAL A 444 0.59 -16.00 6.64
C VAL A 444 0.93 -16.38 8.08
N TYR A 445 -0.01 -17.03 8.79
CA TYR A 445 0.22 -17.43 10.18
C TYR A 445 1.34 -18.47 10.29
N GLU A 446 1.25 -19.57 9.53
CA GLU A 446 2.13 -20.73 9.67
C GLU A 446 3.51 -20.54 9.04
N ASN A 447 3.57 -19.89 7.87
CA ASN A 447 4.80 -19.78 7.08
C ASN A 447 5.53 -18.44 7.29
N ILE A 448 4.90 -17.44 7.92
CA ILE A 448 5.54 -16.13 8.12
C ILE A 448 5.51 -15.69 9.58
N HIS A 449 4.33 -15.57 10.19
CA HIS A 449 4.19 -15.09 11.57
C HIS A 449 4.86 -16.02 12.60
N VAL A 450 4.65 -17.33 12.52
CA VAL A 450 5.31 -18.29 13.44
C VAL A 450 6.85 -18.26 13.30
N PRO A 451 7.43 -18.32 12.09
CA PRO A 451 8.88 -18.13 11.91
C PRO A 451 9.39 -16.77 12.41
N LEU A 452 8.66 -15.68 12.16
CA LEU A 452 9.00 -14.35 12.66
C LEU A 452 9.01 -14.31 14.19
N ASN A 453 8.01 -14.89 14.86
CA ASN A 453 8.00 -14.97 16.32
C ASN A 453 9.17 -15.79 16.88
N LYS A 454 9.60 -16.85 16.19
CA LYS A 454 10.81 -17.60 16.58
C LYS A 454 12.07 -16.74 16.45
N LEU A 455 12.17 -15.95 15.39
CA LEU A 455 13.25 -14.99 15.21
C LEU A 455 13.24 -13.93 16.32
N LEU A 456 12.08 -13.32 16.61
CA LEU A 456 11.91 -12.34 17.68
C LEU A 456 12.27 -12.93 19.05
N ALA A 457 11.84 -14.16 19.35
CA ALA A 457 12.20 -14.85 20.58
C ALA A 457 13.72 -15.05 20.70
N LYS A 458 14.38 -15.43 19.61
CA LYS A 458 15.83 -15.53 19.56
C LYS A 458 16.52 -14.18 19.80
N LEU A 459 16.02 -13.10 19.20
CA LEU A 459 16.59 -11.76 19.37
C LEU A 459 16.45 -11.29 20.83
N SER A 460 15.27 -11.50 21.42
CA SER A 460 14.91 -11.13 22.80
C SER A 460 15.41 -12.10 23.88
N ASN A 461 16.14 -13.16 23.51
CA ASN A 461 16.58 -14.24 24.42
C ASN A 461 15.44 -14.92 25.19
N VAL A 462 14.29 -15.11 24.55
CA VAL A 462 13.15 -15.89 25.07
C VAL A 462 13.33 -17.35 24.63
N ASP A 463 13.24 -18.27 25.59
CA ASP A 463 13.34 -19.71 25.33
C ASP A 463 12.09 -20.21 24.59
N LEU A 464 12.28 -20.88 23.46
CA LEU A 464 11.19 -21.44 22.65
C LEU A 464 10.52 -22.64 23.31
N ASP A 465 11.20 -23.31 24.25
CA ASP A 465 10.68 -24.50 24.93
C ASP A 465 9.88 -24.16 26.20
N ILE A 466 9.76 -22.89 26.56
CA ILE A 466 8.99 -22.46 27.73
C ILE A 466 7.48 -22.62 27.48
N THR A 467 6.74 -22.98 28.52
CA THR A 467 5.28 -23.01 28.46
C THR A 467 4.73 -21.58 28.30
N GLU A 468 3.74 -21.39 27.41
CA GLU A 468 3.23 -20.05 27.04
C GLU A 468 4.33 -19.15 26.47
N PHE A 469 5.16 -19.65 25.53
CA PHE A 469 6.27 -18.88 24.97
C PHE A 469 5.83 -17.54 24.38
N GLU A 470 4.67 -17.50 23.72
CA GLU A 470 4.09 -16.31 23.09
C GLU A 470 3.83 -15.22 24.13
N LYS A 471 3.39 -15.57 25.33
CA LYS A 471 3.20 -14.62 26.44
C LYS A 471 4.53 -14.02 26.92
N HIS A 472 5.57 -14.85 27.01
CA HIS A 472 6.90 -14.38 27.40
C HIS A 472 7.51 -13.49 26.31
N LEU A 473 7.30 -13.84 25.05
CA LEU A 473 7.71 -13.03 23.91
C LEU A 473 6.97 -11.70 23.87
N LYS A 474 5.65 -11.70 24.06
CA LYS A 474 4.82 -10.49 24.14
C LYS A 474 5.36 -9.52 25.18
N ILE A 475 5.61 -9.98 26.41
CA ILE A 475 6.19 -9.14 27.48
C ILE A 475 7.55 -8.54 27.07
N ALA A 476 8.37 -9.30 26.34
CA ALA A 476 9.66 -8.81 25.86
C ALA A 476 9.50 -7.73 24.79
N CYS A 477 8.65 -7.97 23.78
CA CYS A 477 8.38 -7.03 22.69
C CYS A 477 7.62 -5.77 23.15
N ASP A 478 6.73 -5.88 24.14
CA ASP A 478 6.07 -4.73 24.77
C ASP A 478 7.07 -3.79 25.45
N ARG A 479 8.15 -4.35 26.01
CA ARG A 479 9.21 -3.58 26.65
C ARG A 479 10.17 -2.98 25.62
N ASP A 480 10.64 -3.82 24.71
CA ASP A 480 11.66 -3.51 23.70
C ASP A 480 11.12 -3.93 22.31
N PRO A 481 10.34 -3.08 21.65
CA PRO A 481 9.67 -3.39 20.40
C PRO A 481 10.65 -3.38 19.22
N TYR A 482 10.40 -4.23 18.23
CA TYR A 482 11.16 -4.26 16.98
C TYR A 482 10.47 -3.44 15.88
N TYR A 483 11.25 -2.77 15.05
CA TYR A 483 10.82 -2.26 13.76
C TYR A 483 10.82 -3.40 12.74
N ILE A 484 9.69 -3.62 12.08
CA ILE A 484 9.48 -4.66 11.08
C ILE A 484 9.05 -3.97 9.79
N ALA A 485 10.00 -3.84 8.88
CA ALA A 485 9.79 -3.25 7.56
C ALA A 485 9.52 -4.34 6.53
N LEU A 486 8.36 -4.29 5.91
CA LEU A 486 7.98 -5.19 4.82
C LEU A 486 8.42 -4.56 3.49
N VAL A 487 9.29 -5.21 2.73
CA VAL A 487 9.73 -4.74 1.40
C VAL A 487 9.20 -5.71 0.35
N GLY A 488 8.11 -5.35 -0.32
CA GLY A 488 7.46 -6.21 -1.31
C GLY A 488 5.95 -5.97 -1.44
N ASP A 489 5.38 -6.45 -2.55
CA ASP A 489 3.94 -6.40 -2.79
C ASP A 489 3.16 -7.41 -1.92
N ALA A 490 1.83 -7.37 -2.05
CA ALA A 490 0.91 -8.23 -1.29
C ALA A 490 0.75 -9.65 -1.87
N GLU A 491 1.44 -10.01 -2.96
CA GLU A 491 1.49 -11.38 -3.47
C GLU A 491 2.74 -12.10 -2.95
N MET A 492 3.87 -11.39 -2.92
CA MET A 492 5.18 -11.87 -2.45
C MET A 492 5.26 -11.81 -0.92
N LEU A 493 4.73 -10.75 -0.30
CA LEU A 493 4.56 -10.64 1.15
C LEU A 493 3.07 -10.40 1.50
N PRO A 494 2.27 -11.48 1.59
CA PRO A 494 0.82 -11.39 1.69
C PRO A 494 0.29 -10.66 2.92
N GLN A 495 -0.86 -10.00 2.78
CA GLN A 495 -1.56 -9.40 3.93
C GLN A 495 -2.47 -10.43 4.60
N TYR A 496 -2.67 -10.31 5.92
CA TYR A 496 -3.68 -11.08 6.64
C TYR A 496 -5.05 -10.42 6.50
N TYR A 497 -6.10 -11.21 6.30
CA TYR A 497 -7.45 -10.71 6.05
C TYR A 497 -8.30 -10.80 7.32
N TYR A 498 -8.41 -9.69 8.03
CA TYR A 498 -9.20 -9.57 9.25
C TYR A 498 -10.69 -9.47 8.96
N ARG A 499 -11.51 -9.97 9.89
CA ARG A 499 -12.98 -9.88 9.80
C ARG A 499 -13.46 -8.43 9.77
N SER A 500 -14.48 -8.16 8.94
CA SER A 500 -14.86 -6.79 8.58
C SER A 500 -16.31 -6.35 8.71
N ALA A 501 -17.27 -6.92 9.42
CA ALA A 501 -18.72 -6.56 9.31
C ALA A 501 -19.36 -6.70 7.89
N TYR A 502 -18.81 -6.10 6.84
CA TYR A 502 -19.33 -5.99 5.47
C TYR A 502 -19.13 -7.23 4.59
N SER A 503 -18.24 -8.16 4.96
CA SER A 503 -17.93 -9.30 4.11
C SER A 503 -17.96 -10.66 4.80
N ASP A 504 -18.70 -11.60 4.22
CA ASP A 504 -18.66 -13.03 4.53
C ASP A 504 -18.38 -13.80 3.22
N PRO A 505 -17.17 -14.38 3.06
CA PRO A 505 -16.76 -15.04 1.82
C PRO A 505 -17.47 -16.37 1.54
N TYR A 506 -18.35 -16.87 2.42
CA TYR A 506 -19.03 -18.16 2.25
C TYR A 506 -20.54 -18.03 2.11
N SER A 507 -21.18 -17.20 2.94
CA SER A 507 -22.63 -16.97 2.81
C SER A 507 -22.95 -15.94 1.72
N ASN A 508 -22.05 -14.96 1.52
CA ASN A 508 -22.20 -13.89 0.55
C ASN A 508 -20.87 -13.52 -0.13
N PRO A 509 -20.19 -14.48 -0.80
CA PRO A 509 -19.00 -14.17 -1.59
C PRO A 509 -19.39 -13.17 -2.68
N LYS A 510 -19.05 -11.90 -2.48
CA LYS A 510 -19.30 -10.85 -3.47
C LYS A 510 -18.03 -10.10 -3.75
N LYS A 511 -17.80 -9.92 -5.05
CA LYS A 511 -16.91 -8.93 -5.61
C LYS A 511 -17.54 -7.56 -5.35
N GLY A 512 -17.40 -7.08 -4.12
CA GLY A 512 -17.75 -5.70 -3.77
C GLY A 512 -16.71 -4.75 -4.39
N LEU A 513 -17.11 -3.50 -4.61
CA LEU A 513 -16.23 -2.45 -5.13
C LEU A 513 -14.89 -2.40 -4.36
N TYR A 514 -14.90 -2.60 -3.04
CA TYR A 514 -13.72 -2.50 -2.18
C TYR A 514 -13.07 -3.86 -1.84
N GLY A 515 -13.50 -4.93 -2.48
CA GLY A 515 -13.09 -6.30 -2.15
C GLY A 515 -13.84 -6.87 -0.95
N THR A 516 -13.18 -7.78 -0.23
CA THR A 516 -13.69 -8.52 0.93
C THR A 516 -12.77 -8.33 2.13
N ASN A 517 -13.33 -8.33 3.34
CA ASN A 517 -12.57 -8.28 4.59
C ASN A 517 -11.60 -7.08 4.68
N CYS A 518 -10.70 -7.15 5.66
CA CYS A 518 -9.72 -6.12 5.95
C CYS A 518 -8.31 -6.69 5.74
N PRO A 519 -7.72 -6.57 4.54
CA PRO A 519 -6.32 -6.93 4.34
C PRO A 519 -5.43 -5.98 5.15
N SER A 520 -4.52 -6.53 5.95
CA SER A 520 -3.73 -5.76 6.90
C SER A 520 -2.35 -6.37 7.13
N ASP A 521 -1.41 -5.49 7.47
CA ASP A 521 -0.06 -5.85 7.92
C ASP A 521 0.03 -5.97 9.46
N TYR A 522 -1.09 -5.81 10.19
CA TYR A 522 -1.13 -5.86 11.66
C TYR A 522 -0.52 -7.15 12.23
N ILE A 523 -0.74 -8.29 11.56
CA ILE A 523 -0.27 -9.61 11.99
C ILE A 523 1.25 -9.71 12.15
N TYR A 524 2.00 -8.86 11.43
CA TYR A 524 3.45 -8.86 11.48
C TYR A 524 3.98 -8.19 12.75
N GLY A 525 3.16 -7.37 13.41
CA GLY A 525 3.53 -6.66 14.63
C GLY A 525 2.95 -7.29 15.90
N ASN A 526 1.88 -8.06 15.76
CA ASN A 526 1.20 -8.77 16.83
C ASN A 526 1.89 -10.10 17.12
N VAL A 527 2.06 -10.46 18.40
CA VAL A 527 2.80 -11.65 18.84
C VAL A 527 1.90 -12.85 19.08
N ASP A 528 0.71 -12.66 19.63
CA ASP A 528 -0.13 -13.75 20.16
C ASP A 528 -1.59 -13.73 19.67
N PRO A 529 -1.85 -13.64 18.34
CA PRO A 529 -3.21 -13.68 17.83
C PRO A 529 -3.88 -15.02 18.15
N GLU A 530 -5.19 -14.99 18.43
CA GLU A 530 -6.02 -16.20 18.43
C GLU A 530 -5.98 -16.86 17.04
N LEU A 531 -5.87 -18.19 17.01
CA LEU A 531 -5.69 -18.96 15.78
C LEU A 531 -6.78 -18.64 14.73
N TYR A 532 -6.36 -18.56 13.47
CA TYR A 532 -7.24 -18.29 12.33
C TYR A 532 -8.40 -19.30 12.19
N SER A 533 -9.57 -18.83 11.75
CA SER A 533 -10.72 -19.69 11.44
C SER A 533 -10.69 -20.18 9.99
N LEU A 534 -10.82 -21.49 9.78
CA LEU A 534 -11.05 -22.10 8.46
C LEU A 534 -12.52 -22.03 7.99
N LEU A 535 -13.41 -21.53 8.84
CA LEU A 535 -14.86 -21.44 8.61
C LEU A 535 -15.31 -19.98 8.47
N PRO A 536 -16.48 -19.73 7.84
CA PRO A 536 -17.10 -18.42 7.85
C PRO A 536 -17.19 -17.86 9.26
N TYR A 537 -16.65 -16.66 9.44
CA TYR A 537 -16.80 -15.89 10.65
C TYR A 537 -18.29 -15.65 10.92
N THR A 538 -18.75 -15.88 12.15
CA THR A 538 -20.10 -15.47 12.55
C THR A 538 -20.23 -13.95 12.47
N SER A 539 -21.46 -13.43 12.43
CA SER A 539 -21.70 -11.98 12.31
C SER A 539 -21.11 -11.17 13.47
N ASP A 540 -20.91 -11.81 14.63
CA ASP A 540 -20.40 -11.27 15.89
C ASP A 540 -18.95 -11.72 16.20
N TYR A 541 -18.30 -12.45 15.30
CA TYR A 541 -16.91 -12.89 15.50
C TYR A 541 -15.96 -11.69 15.56
N LEU A 542 -15.08 -11.71 16.56
CA LEU A 542 -14.03 -10.73 16.80
C LEU A 542 -12.71 -11.49 16.85
N GLU A 543 -11.75 -11.10 16.03
CA GLU A 543 -10.38 -11.59 16.14
C GLU A 543 -9.75 -10.94 17.37
N ASN A 544 -9.16 -11.73 18.26
CA ASN A 544 -8.56 -11.25 19.50
C ASN A 544 -7.21 -11.93 19.73
N ASP A 545 -6.55 -11.58 20.83
CA ASP A 545 -5.26 -12.13 21.25
C ASP A 545 -5.43 -13.09 22.44
N MET A 546 -4.45 -13.97 22.61
CA MET A 546 -4.46 -15.01 23.65
C MET A 546 -4.19 -14.45 25.06
N TYR A 547 -3.39 -13.39 25.20
CA TYR A 547 -2.90 -12.90 26.50
C TYR A 547 -3.23 -11.44 26.82
N SER A 548 -4.08 -10.77 26.04
CA SER A 548 -4.58 -9.41 26.28
C SER A 548 -6.13 -9.35 26.23
N GLU A 549 -6.72 -8.26 26.75
CA GLU A 549 -8.18 -8.07 26.71
C GLU A 549 -8.66 -7.70 25.30
N PHE A 550 -7.86 -6.91 24.59
CA PHE A 550 -8.07 -6.46 23.23
C PHE A 550 -6.83 -6.77 22.40
N PRO A 551 -6.97 -6.85 21.06
CA PRO A 551 -5.83 -6.97 20.18
C PRO A 551 -4.82 -5.86 20.44
N GLU A 552 -3.56 -6.24 20.63
CA GLU A 552 -2.42 -5.37 20.84
C GLU A 552 -1.38 -5.64 19.75
N VAL A 553 -0.70 -4.59 19.32
CA VAL A 553 0.43 -4.68 18.41
C VAL A 553 1.69 -4.29 19.19
N GLU A 554 2.55 -5.25 19.47
CA GLU A 554 3.77 -5.07 20.26
C GLU A 554 4.85 -4.38 19.41
N ASN A 555 5.05 -4.87 18.19
CA ASN A 555 6.12 -4.43 17.29
C ASN A 555 5.64 -3.39 16.28
N ILE A 556 6.57 -2.61 15.75
CA ILE A 556 6.30 -1.44 14.91
C ILE A 556 6.37 -1.87 13.44
N VAL A 557 5.27 -1.75 12.69
CA VAL A 557 5.18 -2.27 11.32
C VAL A 557 4.97 -1.15 10.30
N GLY A 558 5.72 -1.23 9.20
CA GLY A 558 5.54 -0.39 8.01
C GLY A 558 5.93 -1.16 6.76
N ARG A 559 5.38 -0.78 5.60
CA ARG A 559 5.66 -1.45 4.33
C ARG A 559 6.21 -0.48 3.29
N ILE A 560 7.36 -0.82 2.72
CA ILE A 560 7.96 -0.13 1.57
C ILE A 560 7.30 -0.66 0.29
N VAL A 561 6.64 0.24 -0.44
CA VAL A 561 5.99 0.00 -1.73
C VAL A 561 6.21 1.20 -2.66
N GLY A 562 5.93 1.00 -3.95
CA GLY A 562 5.98 2.01 -5.00
C GLY A 562 5.42 1.42 -6.30
N PHE A 563 5.60 2.07 -7.44
CA PHE A 563 5.30 1.44 -8.73
C PHE A 563 6.21 0.26 -9.04
N ASP A 564 7.49 0.36 -8.66
CA ASP A 564 8.52 -0.65 -8.86
C ASP A 564 9.71 -0.37 -7.90
N VAL A 565 10.83 -1.05 -8.14
CA VAL A 565 12.07 -0.86 -7.36
C VAL A 565 12.66 0.55 -7.50
N GLN A 566 12.40 1.27 -8.61
CA GLN A 566 12.88 2.64 -8.79
C GLN A 566 12.24 3.54 -7.73
N ASP A 567 10.91 3.49 -7.64
CA ASP A 567 10.14 4.24 -6.65
C ASP A 567 10.52 3.87 -5.21
N ALA A 568 10.66 2.58 -4.92
CA ALA A 568 11.07 2.11 -3.60
C ALA A 568 12.47 2.62 -3.22
N SER A 569 13.42 2.61 -4.16
CA SER A 569 14.77 3.16 -3.93
C SER A 569 14.73 4.67 -3.66
N ALA A 570 13.90 5.42 -4.39
CA ALA A 570 13.72 6.85 -4.18
C ALA A 570 13.09 7.14 -2.82
N LEU A 571 12.06 6.37 -2.41
CA LEU A 571 11.44 6.47 -1.10
C LEU A 571 12.46 6.23 0.02
N ILE A 572 13.24 5.16 -0.05
CA ILE A 572 14.26 4.86 0.97
C ILE A 572 15.34 5.95 0.97
N ALA A 573 15.83 6.38 -0.19
CA ALA A 573 16.83 7.44 -0.27
C ALA A 573 16.34 8.75 0.36
N ARG A 574 15.09 9.16 0.11
CA ARG A 574 14.48 10.33 0.77
C ARG A 574 14.35 10.16 2.27
N THR A 575 14.05 8.96 2.75
CA THR A 575 13.97 8.67 4.19
C THR A 575 15.34 8.72 4.86
N VAL A 576 16.35 8.09 4.26
CA VAL A 576 17.73 8.05 4.77
C VAL A 576 18.38 9.44 4.78
N PHE A 577 18.12 10.25 3.75
CA PHE A 577 18.67 11.61 3.61
C PHE A 577 17.66 12.69 3.97
N TYR A 578 16.65 12.36 4.78
CA TYR A 578 15.51 13.23 5.05
C TYR A 578 15.91 14.60 5.61
N ASP A 579 16.89 14.65 6.53
CA ASP A 579 17.40 15.91 7.10
C ASP A 579 17.90 16.86 6.01
N LYS A 580 18.64 16.33 5.03
CA LYS A 580 19.14 17.11 3.90
C LYS A 580 18.00 17.64 3.03
N VAL A 581 17.01 16.79 2.75
CA VAL A 581 15.83 17.17 1.96
C VAL A 581 15.06 18.28 2.70
N ILE A 582 14.79 18.09 3.99
CA ILE A 582 13.99 19.02 4.80
C ILE A 582 14.68 20.37 5.00
N ASP A 583 15.99 20.40 5.18
CA ASP A 583 16.73 21.66 5.33
C ASP A 583 16.67 22.55 4.09
N ASN A 584 16.56 21.95 2.91
CA ASN A 584 16.42 22.66 1.64
C ASN A 584 14.99 23.19 1.39
N LEU A 585 13.98 22.69 2.11
CA LEU A 585 12.57 23.01 1.87
C LEU A 585 12.07 24.30 2.57
N GLY A 586 12.93 24.98 3.35
CA GLY A 586 12.61 26.30 3.89
C GLY A 586 11.33 26.33 4.73
N ASP A 587 10.41 27.27 4.46
CA ASP A 587 9.15 27.40 5.21
C ASP A 587 8.16 26.25 4.95
N TRP A 588 8.35 25.45 3.89
CA TRP A 588 7.46 24.35 3.53
C TRP A 588 7.33 23.33 4.67
N LYS A 589 8.45 23.00 5.33
CA LYS A 589 8.49 21.99 6.40
C LYS A 589 7.61 22.33 7.61
N ASN A 590 7.32 23.62 7.78
CA ASN A 590 6.49 24.15 8.86
C ASN A 590 4.99 24.13 8.54
N ASN A 591 4.58 23.77 7.33
CA ASN A 591 3.17 23.81 6.94
C ASN A 591 2.49 22.47 7.19
N ALA A 592 1.23 22.53 7.62
CA ALA A 592 0.34 21.38 7.70
C ALA A 592 -1.00 21.68 7.03
N ALA A 593 -1.63 20.67 6.42
CA ALA A 593 -2.92 20.80 5.74
C ALA A 593 -3.96 19.83 6.31
N VAL A 594 -5.18 20.34 6.47
CA VAL A 594 -6.38 19.56 6.79
C VAL A 594 -7.42 19.73 5.68
N LEU A 595 -7.68 18.66 4.94
CA LEU A 595 -8.61 18.66 3.82
C LEU A 595 -9.80 17.77 4.14
N THR A 596 -11.01 18.31 3.99
CA THR A 596 -12.22 17.51 4.27
C THR A 596 -13.27 17.66 3.18
N GLY A 597 -13.94 16.54 2.84
CA GLY A 597 -15.12 16.51 1.99
C GLY A 597 -16.43 16.50 2.79
N ALA A 598 -17.57 16.78 2.14
CA ALA A 598 -18.89 16.76 2.79
C ALA A 598 -19.56 15.37 2.81
N GLY A 599 -18.85 14.32 2.41
CA GLY A 599 -19.40 13.01 2.07
C GLY A 599 -19.75 12.09 3.26
N THR A 600 -19.26 12.43 4.45
CA THR A 600 -19.33 11.59 5.66
C THR A 600 -20.27 12.18 6.73
N ASP A 601 -20.86 13.35 6.49
CA ASP A 601 -21.90 13.98 7.32
C ASP A 601 -23.29 13.44 7.00
N MET A 602 -24.06 13.07 8.02
CA MET A 602 -25.31 12.33 7.81
C MET A 602 -26.42 12.66 8.80
N GLN A 603 -27.67 12.69 8.32
CA GLN A 603 -28.85 13.02 9.14
C GLN A 603 -30.12 12.27 8.73
N LYS A 604 -31.01 12.07 9.72
CA LYS A 604 -32.40 11.64 9.52
C LYS A 604 -33.32 12.87 9.49
N LEU A 605 -33.81 13.24 8.30
CA LEU A 605 -34.68 14.39 8.09
C LEU A 605 -36.13 13.93 7.91
N PRO A 606 -37.09 14.28 8.80
CA PRO A 606 -38.36 13.58 8.92
C PRO A 606 -39.13 13.36 7.60
N ILE A 607 -39.33 14.42 6.81
CA ILE A 607 -40.09 14.35 5.56
C ILE A 607 -39.31 13.58 4.48
N LEU A 608 -38.01 13.80 4.39
CA LEU A 608 -37.18 13.19 3.35
C LEU A 608 -36.93 11.71 3.64
N THR A 609 -36.74 11.35 4.91
CA THR A 609 -36.68 9.96 5.37
C THR A 609 -37.99 9.24 5.09
N ALA A 610 -39.15 9.86 5.37
CA ALA A 610 -40.45 9.26 5.02
C ALA A 610 -40.63 9.04 3.51
N ILE A 611 -40.16 9.97 2.67
CA ILE A 611 -40.20 9.80 1.20
C ILE A 611 -39.28 8.66 0.75
N ARG A 612 -38.07 8.55 1.31
CA ARG A 612 -37.13 7.46 1.02
C ARG A 612 -37.71 6.11 1.43
N GLU A 613 -38.31 6.01 2.61
CA GLU A 613 -38.95 4.78 3.08
C GLU A 613 -40.08 4.34 2.14
N LEU A 614 -40.84 5.27 1.58
CA LEU A 614 -41.86 4.98 0.56
C LEU A 614 -41.26 4.47 -0.77
N LEU A 615 -40.02 4.83 -1.08
CA LEU A 615 -39.28 4.40 -2.26
C LEU A 615 -38.44 3.13 -2.02
N GLY A 616 -38.55 2.51 -0.84
CA GLY A 616 -37.82 1.30 -0.47
C GLY A 616 -36.43 1.56 0.16
N GLU A 617 -36.09 2.82 0.40
CA GLU A 617 -34.80 3.27 0.92
C GLU A 617 -34.88 3.54 2.42
N THR A 618 -34.07 2.86 3.22
CA THR A 618 -34.09 2.96 4.70
C THR A 618 -32.88 3.69 5.29
N GLU A 619 -31.86 3.97 4.48
CA GLU A 619 -30.65 4.65 4.94
C GLU A 619 -30.90 6.14 5.24
N PRO A 620 -30.18 6.73 6.22
CA PRO A 620 -30.15 8.17 6.40
C PRO A 620 -29.46 8.91 5.27
N ILE A 621 -29.69 10.22 5.25
CA ILE A 621 -29.35 11.05 4.11
C ILE A 621 -28.01 11.70 4.41
N LYS A 622 -27.08 11.61 3.45
CA LYS A 622 -25.88 12.46 3.42
C LYS A 622 -26.32 13.92 3.46
N PHE A 623 -26.16 14.55 4.62
CA PHE A 623 -26.64 15.89 4.87
C PHE A 623 -25.75 16.57 5.92
N PRO A 624 -25.25 17.79 5.63
CA PRO A 624 -24.33 18.47 6.52
C PRO A 624 -24.84 18.61 7.96
N SER A 625 -24.09 18.04 8.91
CA SER A 625 -24.28 18.21 10.36
C SER A 625 -23.43 19.33 10.92
N GLY A 626 -22.33 19.65 10.24
CA GLY A 626 -21.31 20.57 10.73
C GLY A 626 -20.27 19.90 11.62
N GLU A 627 -20.33 18.59 11.81
CA GLU A 627 -19.33 17.80 12.54
C GLU A 627 -17.94 18.02 11.93
N LYS A 628 -17.78 17.84 10.62
CA LYS A 628 -16.49 18.04 9.93
C LYS A 628 -15.90 19.44 10.11
N TYR A 629 -16.75 20.47 10.17
CA TYR A 629 -16.27 21.83 10.43
C TYR A 629 -15.60 21.96 11.81
N PHE A 630 -16.19 21.35 12.85
CA PHE A 630 -15.59 21.37 14.19
C PHE A 630 -14.40 20.42 14.32
N LEU A 631 -14.41 19.30 13.61
CA LEU A 631 -13.28 18.39 13.54
C LEU A 631 -12.06 19.05 12.90
N VAL A 632 -12.24 19.73 11.76
CA VAL A 632 -11.16 20.50 11.11
C VAL A 632 -10.56 21.50 12.10
N LYS A 633 -11.40 22.19 12.87
CA LYS A 633 -10.93 23.15 13.88
C LYS A 633 -10.14 22.51 15.01
N ARG A 634 -10.50 21.28 15.41
CA ARG A 634 -9.74 20.50 16.41
C ARG A 634 -8.36 20.14 15.85
N ILE A 635 -8.32 19.50 14.68
CA ILE A 635 -7.07 19.05 14.05
C ILE A 635 -6.13 20.23 13.76
N VAL A 636 -6.65 21.34 13.23
CA VAL A 636 -5.86 22.57 13.00
C VAL A 636 -5.25 23.07 14.30
N ASN A 637 -6.02 23.09 15.39
CA ASN A 637 -5.51 23.47 16.71
C ASN A 637 -4.40 22.52 17.19
N ASP A 638 -4.54 21.22 16.97
CA ASP A 638 -3.54 20.24 17.40
C ASP A 638 -2.22 20.41 16.61
N PHE A 639 -2.30 20.67 15.30
CA PHE A 639 -1.15 21.03 14.47
C PHE A 639 -0.51 22.36 14.89
N GLU A 640 -1.31 23.39 15.20
CA GLU A 640 -0.78 24.66 15.73
C GLU A 640 -0.06 24.46 17.08
N GLN A 641 -0.55 23.55 17.93
CA GLN A 641 0.13 23.18 19.18
C GLN A 641 1.45 22.43 18.93
N GLY A 642 1.52 21.61 17.88
CA GLY A 642 2.76 21.03 17.35
C GLY A 642 3.70 22.04 16.65
N GLY A 643 3.32 23.32 16.59
CA GLY A 643 4.14 24.40 16.03
C GLY A 643 4.02 24.60 14.52
N PHE A 644 3.09 23.92 13.86
CA PHE A 644 2.86 24.07 12.42
C PHE A 644 2.07 25.34 12.08
N ASN A 645 2.33 25.87 10.88
CA ASN A 645 1.43 26.75 10.15
C ASN A 645 0.31 25.92 9.51
N ALA A 646 -0.72 25.63 10.31
CA ALA A 646 -1.83 24.78 9.90
C ALA A 646 -2.84 25.53 9.01
N GLN A 647 -3.15 24.95 7.86
CA GLN A 647 -4.14 25.44 6.91
C GLN A 647 -5.20 24.38 6.66
N SER A 648 -6.39 24.80 6.23
CA SER A 648 -7.48 23.86 5.94
C SER A 648 -8.27 24.27 4.72
N ALA A 649 -8.77 23.27 4.00
CA ALA A 649 -9.82 23.47 3.02
C ALA A 649 -10.94 22.46 3.25
N GLU A 650 -12.17 22.91 3.02
CA GLU A 650 -13.36 22.07 3.19
C GLU A 650 -14.15 22.02 1.86
N ARG A 651 -14.81 20.89 1.62
CA ARG A 651 -15.78 20.65 0.53
C ARG A 651 -15.21 21.02 -0.83
N GLY A 652 -15.91 21.89 -1.58
CA GLY A 652 -15.50 22.27 -2.93
C GLY A 652 -14.08 22.84 -2.97
N ALA A 653 -13.69 23.62 -1.96
CA ALA A 653 -12.36 24.22 -1.93
C ALA A 653 -11.23 23.20 -1.69
N ALA A 654 -11.56 22.05 -1.09
CA ALA A 654 -10.62 20.95 -0.84
C ALA A 654 -10.39 20.06 -2.06
N GLN A 655 -11.10 20.32 -3.17
CA GLN A 655 -10.79 19.68 -4.45
C GLN A 655 -9.36 20.02 -4.91
N ARG A 656 -8.80 19.17 -5.77
CA ARG A 656 -7.46 19.36 -6.33
C ARG A 656 -7.40 20.64 -7.18
N VAL A 657 -8.34 20.76 -8.11
CA VAL A 657 -8.55 21.91 -9.00
C VAL A 657 -10.05 22.15 -9.19
N GLY A 658 -10.42 23.37 -9.58
CA GLY A 658 -11.80 23.73 -9.90
C GLY A 658 -11.98 24.03 -11.39
N TYR A 659 -13.21 23.89 -11.90
CA TYR A 659 -13.51 24.28 -13.28
C TYR A 659 -13.20 25.75 -13.54
N SER A 660 -12.60 26.03 -14.70
CA SER A 660 -12.48 27.38 -15.22
C SER A 660 -13.85 27.96 -15.59
N ILE A 661 -13.92 29.30 -15.67
CA ILE A 661 -15.12 29.97 -16.16
C ILE A 661 -15.46 29.52 -17.58
N GLU A 662 -14.44 29.35 -18.42
CA GLU A 662 -14.53 28.96 -19.82
C GLU A 662 -15.13 27.56 -19.94
N ALA A 663 -14.62 26.59 -19.18
CA ALA A 663 -15.17 25.23 -19.14
C ALA A 663 -16.65 25.21 -18.70
N LEU A 664 -16.99 25.92 -17.61
CA LEU A 664 -18.40 26.02 -17.18
C LEU A 664 -19.30 26.71 -18.22
N ARG A 665 -18.77 27.67 -18.99
CA ARG A 665 -19.50 28.32 -20.09
C ARG A 665 -19.71 27.37 -21.25
N GLU A 666 -18.75 26.48 -21.50
CA GLU A 666 -18.85 25.45 -22.52
C GLU A 666 -19.94 24.43 -22.19
N ILE A 667 -19.93 23.87 -20.98
CA ILE A 667 -21.00 23.01 -20.44
C ILE A 667 -22.37 23.70 -20.59
N LYS A 668 -22.45 25.00 -20.26
CA LYS A 668 -23.69 25.77 -20.42
C LYS A 668 -24.16 25.88 -21.88
N LYS A 669 -23.24 25.99 -22.83
CA LYS A 669 -23.55 26.18 -24.26
C LYS A 669 -23.81 24.88 -24.99
N ASP A 670 -23.48 23.76 -24.37
CA ASP A 670 -23.61 22.43 -24.92
C ASP A 670 -25.09 21.97 -24.97
N GLY A 671 -25.68 22.05 -26.16
CA GLY A 671 -27.11 21.78 -26.38
C GLY A 671 -28.07 22.86 -25.85
N ILE A 672 -29.33 22.75 -26.27
CA ILE A 672 -30.39 23.74 -25.92
C ILE A 672 -30.85 23.56 -24.47
N LEU A 673 -30.86 22.34 -23.95
CA LEU A 673 -31.36 22.06 -22.60
C LEU A 673 -30.37 22.55 -21.53
N ASN A 674 -29.05 22.41 -21.69
CA ASN A 674 -28.10 23.04 -20.76
C ASN A 674 -28.21 24.57 -20.80
N LYS A 675 -28.35 25.19 -21.98
CA LYS A 675 -28.52 26.65 -22.08
C LYS A 675 -29.67 27.18 -21.21
N LEU A 676 -30.77 26.41 -21.13
CA LEU A 676 -31.97 26.75 -20.38
C LEU A 676 -31.92 26.31 -18.92
N PHE A 677 -31.40 25.11 -18.65
CA PHE A 677 -31.57 24.42 -17.37
C PHE A 677 -30.27 24.24 -16.58
N PHE A 678 -29.08 24.33 -17.17
CA PHE A 678 -27.82 24.23 -16.41
C PHE A 678 -27.63 25.43 -15.47
N THR A 679 -27.21 25.15 -14.25
CA THR A 679 -27.08 26.13 -13.16
C THR A 679 -25.67 26.74 -13.07
N TYR A 680 -25.13 27.26 -14.19
CA TYR A 680 -23.78 27.84 -14.28
C TYR A 680 -23.33 28.68 -13.05
N GLY A 681 -24.12 29.68 -12.64
CA GLY A 681 -23.75 30.56 -11.52
C GLY A 681 -23.81 29.88 -10.15
N GLU A 682 -24.43 28.71 -10.04
CA GLU A 682 -24.40 27.88 -8.84
C GLU A 682 -23.22 26.94 -8.84
N ALA A 683 -22.93 26.25 -9.95
CA ALA A 683 -21.73 25.43 -10.12
C ALA A 683 -20.47 26.26 -9.79
N LYS A 684 -20.39 27.45 -10.40
CA LYS A 684 -19.34 28.44 -10.15
C LYS A 684 -19.19 28.80 -8.66
N ARG A 685 -20.29 29.04 -7.95
CA ARG A 685 -20.23 29.39 -6.53
C ARG A 685 -19.84 28.19 -5.67
N ARG A 686 -20.37 27.01 -5.98
CA ARG A 686 -20.23 25.79 -5.17
C ARG A 686 -18.84 25.19 -5.20
N GLN A 687 -18.10 25.32 -6.30
CA GLN A 687 -16.74 24.77 -6.39
C GLN A 687 -15.79 25.38 -5.35
N GLY A 688 -16.01 26.60 -4.87
CA GLY A 688 -15.15 27.26 -3.88
C GLY A 688 -15.75 27.41 -2.47
N ILE A 689 -16.94 26.87 -2.21
CA ILE A 689 -17.57 26.98 -0.88
C ILE A 689 -16.92 25.99 0.08
N GLN A 690 -16.43 26.50 1.20
CA GLN A 690 -15.90 25.69 2.30
C GLN A 690 -16.98 25.39 3.32
N ASN A 691 -17.49 26.44 3.96
CA ASN A 691 -18.43 26.34 5.07
C ASN A 691 -19.32 27.60 5.12
N TRP A 692 -20.14 27.70 6.17
CA TRP A 692 -21.07 28.82 6.34
C TRP A 692 -20.33 30.17 6.48
N ALA A 693 -19.09 30.20 6.98
CA ALA A 693 -18.29 31.42 7.12
C ALA A 693 -17.91 32.01 5.75
N SER A 694 -17.72 31.17 4.72
CA SER A 694 -17.47 31.63 3.35
C SER A 694 -18.58 32.57 2.85
N LEU A 695 -19.83 32.37 3.27
CA LEU A 695 -20.96 33.22 2.88
C LEU A 695 -20.89 34.65 3.44
N PHE A 696 -20.06 34.89 4.45
CA PHE A 696 -19.83 36.21 5.04
C PHE A 696 -18.49 36.83 4.61
N SER A 697 -17.69 36.14 3.80
CA SER A 697 -16.41 36.64 3.28
C SER A 697 -16.63 37.49 2.03
N SER A 698 -16.22 38.77 2.07
CA SER A 698 -16.25 39.66 0.90
C SER A 698 -15.32 39.17 -0.21
N GLU A 699 -14.16 38.63 0.15
CA GLU A 699 -13.20 38.04 -0.78
C GLU A 699 -13.80 36.83 -1.52
N TYR A 700 -14.47 35.94 -0.80
CA TYR A 700 -15.19 34.82 -1.41
C TYR A 700 -16.20 35.33 -2.45
N TRP A 701 -17.01 36.34 -2.12
CA TRP A 701 -17.98 36.89 -3.06
C TRP A 701 -17.34 37.57 -4.27
N ILE A 702 -16.22 38.27 -4.09
CA ILE A 702 -15.47 38.89 -5.19
C ILE A 702 -14.94 37.81 -6.14
N ASN A 703 -14.26 36.79 -5.61
CA ASN A 703 -13.67 35.71 -6.41
C ASN A 703 -14.75 34.80 -7.04
N ALA A 704 -15.85 34.53 -6.35
CA ALA A 704 -16.98 33.80 -6.91
C ALA A 704 -17.68 34.57 -8.06
N LEU A 705 -17.56 35.90 -8.11
CA LEU A 705 -17.97 36.72 -9.25
C LEU A 705 -16.91 36.78 -10.36
N GLY A 706 -15.62 36.66 -10.00
CA GLY A 706 -14.44 36.55 -10.88
C GLY A 706 -14.13 35.11 -11.30
N ASP A 707 -12.85 34.69 -11.27
CA ASP A 707 -12.46 33.30 -11.51
C ASP A 707 -12.59 32.48 -10.22
N SER A 708 -13.60 31.61 -10.17
CA SER A 708 -13.87 30.79 -8.99
C SER A 708 -12.96 29.58 -8.87
N SER A 709 -12.14 29.27 -9.88
CA SER A 709 -11.17 28.16 -9.80
C SER A 709 -10.12 28.44 -8.73
N THR A 710 -9.77 29.72 -8.51
CA THR A 710 -8.81 30.15 -7.48
C THR A 710 -9.31 29.98 -6.05
N LEU A 711 -10.61 29.70 -5.86
CA LEU A 711 -11.19 29.35 -4.56
C LEU A 711 -11.02 27.86 -4.22
N VAL A 712 -10.59 27.05 -5.20
CA VAL A 712 -10.18 25.67 -5.00
C VAL A 712 -8.69 25.66 -4.72
N ILE A 713 -8.33 25.23 -3.51
CA ILE A 713 -6.98 25.36 -2.97
C ILE A 713 -6.41 24.03 -2.45
N GLY A 714 -7.21 22.95 -2.44
CA GLY A 714 -6.82 21.66 -1.88
C GLY A 714 -5.52 21.12 -2.44
N GLY A 715 -5.39 21.03 -3.78
CA GLY A 715 -4.18 20.51 -4.42
C GLY A 715 -2.92 21.35 -4.10
N LYS A 716 -3.09 22.68 -4.01
CA LYS A 716 -2.01 23.59 -3.59
C LYS A 716 -1.64 23.36 -2.12
N LEU A 717 -2.60 23.10 -1.24
CA LEU A 717 -2.32 22.84 0.16
C LEU A 717 -1.56 21.52 0.35
N GLU A 718 -1.92 20.44 -0.36
CA GLU A 718 -1.19 19.17 -0.29
C GLU A 718 0.27 19.32 -0.72
N GLN A 719 0.52 19.94 -1.87
CA GLN A 719 1.88 20.11 -2.38
C GLN A 719 2.75 21.00 -1.48
N ASN A 720 2.15 21.90 -0.69
CA ASN A 720 2.86 22.87 0.15
C ASN A 720 2.90 22.49 1.64
N SER A 721 2.60 21.24 2.01
CA SER A 721 2.51 20.82 3.41
C SER A 721 3.32 19.58 3.72
N ASN A 722 4.02 19.62 4.85
CA ASN A 722 4.77 18.49 5.40
C ASN A 722 3.85 17.46 6.07
N PHE A 723 2.82 17.92 6.78
CA PHE A 723 1.80 17.05 7.38
C PHE A 723 0.45 17.26 6.71
N ILE A 724 -0.21 16.18 6.29
CA ILE A 724 -1.47 16.24 5.56
C ILE A 724 -2.47 15.26 6.16
N ILE A 725 -3.62 15.77 6.62
CA ILE A 725 -4.79 14.95 6.92
C ILE A 725 -5.85 15.20 5.85
N SER A 726 -6.34 14.13 5.22
CA SER A 726 -7.42 14.20 4.25
C SER A 726 -8.58 13.27 4.63
N ASP A 727 -9.76 13.82 4.87
CA ASP A 727 -10.99 13.07 5.17
C ASP A 727 -12.00 13.24 4.02
N SER A 728 -12.13 12.22 3.17
CA SER A 728 -12.90 12.35 1.93
C SER A 728 -13.45 11.00 1.44
N HIS A 729 -14.32 11.01 0.44
CA HIS A 729 -14.68 9.76 -0.22
C HIS A 729 -13.49 9.24 -1.00
N ALA A 730 -13.13 7.98 -0.80
CA ALA A 730 -12.05 7.36 -1.53
C ALA A 730 -12.41 5.95 -1.98
N ILE A 731 -11.65 5.50 -2.96
CA ILE A 731 -11.48 4.12 -3.42
C ILE A 731 -9.98 3.95 -3.70
N TRP A 732 -9.53 2.72 -3.99
CA TRP A 732 -8.10 2.41 -4.10
C TRP A 732 -7.34 3.23 -5.15
N PHE A 733 -7.99 3.79 -6.17
CA PHE A 733 -7.34 4.61 -7.20
C PHE A 733 -7.70 6.11 -7.19
N GLN A 734 -8.59 6.56 -6.31
CA GLN A 734 -8.95 7.99 -6.24
C GLN A 734 -9.58 8.40 -4.91
N LYS A 735 -9.42 9.68 -4.56
CA LYS A 735 -10.23 10.34 -3.54
C LYS A 735 -10.90 11.62 -4.05
N VAL A 736 -12.05 11.94 -3.49
CA VAL A 736 -12.94 13.01 -3.93
C VAL A 736 -13.36 13.84 -2.73
N ALA A 737 -12.86 15.07 -2.67
CA ALA A 737 -13.28 16.09 -1.70
C ALA A 737 -14.52 16.87 -2.17
N GLY A 738 -14.86 16.76 -3.46
CA GLY A 738 -16.07 17.32 -4.07
C GLY A 738 -17.31 16.93 -3.28
N ASP A 739 -18.12 17.93 -2.94
CA ASP A 739 -19.35 17.73 -2.16
C ASP A 739 -20.36 16.87 -2.95
N VAL A 740 -21.10 15.95 -2.31
CA VAL A 740 -22.27 15.27 -2.91
C VAL A 740 -23.29 16.29 -3.43
N LEU A 741 -23.30 17.51 -2.86
CA LEU A 741 -24.05 18.62 -3.39
C LEU A 741 -23.60 19.06 -4.79
N LEU A 742 -22.30 18.97 -5.13
CA LEU A 742 -21.71 19.38 -6.41
C LEU A 742 -22.11 18.45 -7.56
N ASP A 743 -22.10 17.13 -7.34
CA ASP A 743 -22.58 16.18 -8.35
C ASP A 743 -24.11 16.26 -8.53
N SER A 744 -24.83 16.81 -7.54
CA SER A 744 -26.29 16.96 -7.58
C SER A 744 -26.78 18.29 -8.19
N ILE A 745 -25.88 19.12 -8.76
CA ILE A 745 -26.25 20.42 -9.35
C ILE A 745 -26.08 20.44 -10.88
N GLY A 746 -26.91 19.68 -11.59
CA GLY A 746 -26.91 19.65 -13.06
C GLY A 746 -28.00 20.44 -13.75
N GLY A 747 -29.14 20.69 -13.10
CA GLY A 747 -30.32 21.22 -13.79
C GLY A 747 -31.26 22.10 -12.95
N ARG A 748 -32.22 22.73 -13.63
CA ARG A 748 -33.31 23.54 -13.06
C ARG A 748 -34.66 22.88 -13.31
N PRO A 749 -35.63 23.01 -12.37
CA PRO A 749 -35.53 23.69 -11.08
C PRO A 749 -34.64 22.94 -10.08
N ARG A 750 -33.75 23.67 -9.38
CA ARG A 750 -32.70 23.10 -8.52
C ARG A 750 -33.22 22.07 -7.53
N ILE A 751 -34.28 22.39 -6.80
CA ILE A 751 -34.82 21.51 -5.76
C ILE A 751 -35.27 20.19 -6.39
N VAL A 752 -35.93 20.22 -7.55
CA VAL A 752 -36.37 19.01 -8.25
C VAL A 752 -35.16 18.20 -8.72
N TYR A 753 -34.18 18.84 -9.36
CA TYR A 753 -32.99 18.15 -9.83
C TYR A 753 -32.16 17.54 -8.69
N GLN A 754 -31.96 18.28 -7.59
CA GLN A 754 -31.29 17.78 -6.38
C GLN A 754 -32.06 16.65 -5.70
N LEU A 755 -33.39 16.69 -5.74
CA LEU A 755 -34.20 15.58 -5.25
C LEU A 755 -34.04 14.36 -6.17
N LEU A 756 -34.14 14.52 -7.49
CA LEU A 756 -33.94 13.40 -8.44
C LEU A 756 -32.53 12.79 -8.32
N ALA A 757 -31.49 13.62 -8.29
CA ALA A 757 -30.09 13.21 -8.08
C ALA A 757 -29.82 12.44 -6.79
N ARG A 758 -30.70 12.54 -5.80
CA ARG A 758 -30.52 11.89 -4.49
C ARG A 758 -31.51 10.77 -4.20
N TYR A 759 -32.65 10.74 -4.90
CA TYR A 759 -33.81 9.96 -4.47
C TYR A 759 -34.42 9.08 -5.57
N THR A 760 -33.85 9.00 -6.78
CA THR A 760 -34.29 7.99 -7.76
C THR A 760 -33.71 6.61 -7.40
N PRO A 761 -34.52 5.53 -7.36
CA PRO A 761 -34.13 4.17 -6.94
C PRO A 761 -33.23 3.43 -7.94
N ILE A 762 -32.66 4.14 -8.91
CA ILE A 762 -31.64 3.64 -9.81
C ILE A 762 -30.33 4.22 -9.25
N PRO A 763 -29.38 3.38 -8.82
CA PRO A 763 -28.36 3.71 -7.83
C PRO A 763 -27.60 4.98 -8.19
N GLY A 764 -28.02 6.14 -7.66
CA GLY A 764 -27.32 7.43 -7.72
C GLY A 764 -26.77 7.94 -9.06
N LEU A 765 -26.90 7.21 -10.17
CA LEU A 765 -26.09 7.36 -11.39
C LEU A 765 -26.82 8.19 -12.46
N LEU A 766 -28.15 8.18 -12.47
CA LEU A 766 -28.97 8.79 -13.54
C LEU A 766 -29.08 10.31 -13.51
N PHE A 767 -28.68 10.96 -12.41
CA PHE A 767 -28.85 12.40 -12.21
C PHE A 767 -27.64 13.04 -11.50
N ARG A 768 -26.51 12.31 -11.39
CA ARG A 768 -25.23 12.89 -10.96
C ARG A 768 -24.51 13.45 -12.17
N THR A 769 -24.03 14.68 -12.04
CA THR A 769 -23.20 15.32 -13.07
C THR A 769 -21.72 15.11 -12.78
N PRO A 770 -20.85 15.10 -13.81
CA PRO A 770 -19.41 14.96 -13.66
C PRO A 770 -18.72 16.21 -13.06
N LEU A 771 -19.46 17.15 -12.46
CA LEU A 771 -18.91 18.40 -11.90
C LEU A 771 -17.90 18.20 -10.76
N GLY A 772 -17.79 16.99 -10.19
CA GLY A 772 -16.73 16.64 -9.25
C GLY A 772 -15.47 16.08 -9.92
N ASN A 773 -15.51 15.66 -11.18
CA ASN A 773 -14.47 14.83 -11.81
C ASN A 773 -13.13 15.55 -11.96
N VAL A 774 -13.12 16.79 -12.44
CA VAL A 774 -11.87 17.56 -12.60
C VAL A 774 -11.14 17.75 -11.27
N GLY A 775 -11.88 17.86 -10.17
CA GLY A 775 -11.38 18.14 -8.83
C GLY A 775 -10.94 16.92 -8.02
N GLN A 776 -11.01 15.72 -8.60
CA GLN A 776 -10.60 14.48 -7.95
C GLN A 776 -9.08 14.36 -7.83
N TYR A 777 -8.64 13.58 -6.86
CA TYR A 777 -7.26 13.14 -6.71
C TYR A 777 -7.21 11.68 -7.12
N SER A 778 -7.07 11.41 -8.42
CA SER A 778 -6.90 10.07 -8.98
C SER A 778 -5.42 9.77 -9.22
N VAL A 779 -5.07 8.50 -9.43
CA VAL A 779 -3.72 8.08 -9.84
C VAL A 779 -3.21 8.91 -11.03
N ARG A 780 -4.06 9.12 -12.05
CA ARG A 780 -3.75 9.92 -13.24
C ARG A 780 -3.19 11.29 -12.87
N GLU A 781 -3.84 11.95 -11.90
CA GLU A 781 -3.50 13.31 -11.50
C GLU A 781 -2.37 13.37 -10.48
N VAL A 782 -2.38 12.48 -9.48
CA VAL A 782 -1.43 12.50 -8.36
C VAL A 782 -0.03 12.09 -8.81
N SER A 783 0.08 11.10 -9.70
CA SER A 783 1.38 10.58 -10.18
C SER A 783 2.28 11.64 -10.83
N ASN A 784 1.73 12.78 -11.26
CA ASN A 784 2.48 13.87 -11.90
C ASN A 784 2.59 15.10 -10.98
N THR A 785 2.22 14.98 -9.70
CA THR A 785 2.40 16.06 -8.72
C THR A 785 3.80 16.02 -8.12
N GLU A 786 4.33 17.20 -7.82
CA GLU A 786 5.63 17.36 -7.18
C GLU A 786 5.44 17.57 -5.68
N MET A 787 5.23 16.48 -4.95
CA MET A 787 5.13 16.54 -3.49
C MET A 787 6.52 16.58 -2.84
N GLY A 788 6.61 17.25 -1.70
CA GLY A 788 7.73 17.07 -0.77
C GLY A 788 7.59 15.77 0.03
N PRO A 789 8.57 15.46 0.91
CA PRO A 789 8.61 14.22 1.71
C PRO A 789 7.62 14.27 2.88
N SER A 790 6.33 14.38 2.56
CA SER A 790 5.25 14.58 3.53
C SER A 790 4.86 13.29 4.25
N VAL A 791 4.27 13.45 5.45
CA VAL A 791 3.44 12.43 6.11
C VAL A 791 1.99 12.69 5.76
N MET A 792 1.34 11.69 5.15
CA MET A 792 -0.05 11.79 4.70
C MET A 792 -0.93 10.76 5.41
N MET A 793 -1.95 11.23 6.12
CA MET A 793 -2.99 10.41 6.74
C MET A 793 -4.31 10.62 6.01
N VAL A 794 -4.84 9.56 5.39
CA VAL A 794 -6.06 9.64 4.58
C VAL A 794 -7.16 8.81 5.23
N GLU A 795 -8.22 9.49 5.64
CA GLU A 795 -9.50 8.85 5.96
C GLU A 795 -10.33 8.74 4.68
N GLY A 796 -10.48 7.51 4.21
CA GLY A 796 -11.25 7.18 3.02
C GLY A 796 -11.28 5.67 2.78
N CYS A 797 -12.42 5.16 2.32
CA CYS A 797 -12.59 3.73 2.09
C CYS A 797 -11.57 3.20 1.07
N GLY A 798 -10.76 2.22 1.47
CA GLY A 798 -9.86 1.49 0.58
C GLY A 798 -8.72 2.29 -0.06
N SER A 799 -8.45 3.54 0.36
CA SER A 799 -7.37 4.35 -0.24
C SER A 799 -5.95 3.89 0.10
N GLY A 800 -5.79 2.98 1.06
CA GLY A 800 -4.51 2.33 1.42
C GLY A 800 -4.36 0.92 0.86
N LYS A 801 -5.27 0.49 -0.02
CA LYS A 801 -5.32 -0.87 -0.54
C LYS A 801 -4.22 -1.14 -1.57
N ILE A 802 -3.58 -2.30 -1.46
CA ILE A 802 -2.48 -2.73 -2.34
C ILE A 802 -2.62 -4.20 -2.82
N ASP A 803 -3.56 -4.98 -2.28
CA ASP A 803 -3.80 -6.37 -2.68
C ASP A 803 -4.63 -6.47 -3.98
N GLY A 804 -4.19 -7.33 -4.89
CA GLY A 804 -4.95 -7.72 -6.09
C GLY A 804 -5.02 -6.68 -7.22
N PHE A 805 -4.17 -5.66 -7.18
CA PHE A 805 -4.11 -4.60 -8.20
C PHE A 805 -2.67 -4.27 -8.56
N LEU A 806 -2.46 -3.84 -9.81
CA LEU A 806 -1.17 -3.28 -10.21
C LEU A 806 -0.81 -2.10 -9.30
N PRO A 807 0.49 -1.94 -8.98
CA PRO A 807 0.91 -0.84 -8.12
C PRO A 807 0.63 0.53 -8.75
N THR A 808 0.67 0.61 -10.09
CA THR A 808 0.28 1.78 -10.87
C THR A 808 -1.21 2.06 -10.85
N ASN A 809 -2.05 1.18 -10.31
CA ASN A 809 -3.49 1.43 -10.09
C ASN A 809 -3.83 1.78 -8.65
N SER A 810 -2.83 1.93 -7.77
CA SER A 810 -3.02 2.32 -6.37
C SER A 810 -2.75 3.81 -6.14
N LEU A 811 -3.70 4.48 -5.49
CA LEU A 811 -3.61 5.89 -5.09
C LEU A 811 -2.48 6.09 -4.09
N ALA A 812 -2.31 5.18 -3.13
CA ALA A 812 -1.24 5.27 -2.14
C ALA A 812 0.14 5.25 -2.81
N ASN A 813 0.35 4.32 -3.73
CA ASN A 813 1.60 4.24 -4.50
C ASN A 813 1.80 5.48 -5.38
N ALA A 814 0.73 6.06 -5.96
CA ALA A 814 0.82 7.30 -6.70
C ALA A 814 1.29 8.48 -5.83
N TYR A 815 0.89 8.54 -4.55
CA TYR A 815 1.38 9.55 -3.60
C TYR A 815 2.86 9.34 -3.22
N LEU A 816 3.27 8.09 -3.00
CA LEU A 816 4.67 7.76 -2.72
C LEU A 816 5.57 8.05 -3.93
N HIS A 817 5.09 7.75 -5.15
CA HIS A 817 5.72 8.14 -6.41
C HIS A 817 5.85 9.67 -6.54
N ALA A 818 4.79 10.40 -6.23
CA ALA A 818 4.76 11.86 -6.26
C ALA A 818 5.72 12.52 -5.24
N GLY A 819 6.22 11.77 -4.26
CA GLY A 819 7.26 12.22 -3.33
C GLY A 819 6.90 12.15 -1.86
N ALA A 820 5.68 11.74 -1.48
CA ALA A 820 5.35 11.50 -0.08
C ALA A 820 6.29 10.45 0.54
N ASN A 821 6.66 10.63 1.81
CA ASN A 821 7.53 9.70 2.52
C ASN A 821 6.77 8.67 3.36
N ALA A 822 5.52 8.99 3.74
CA ALA A 822 4.65 8.05 4.42
C ALA A 822 3.19 8.27 4.07
N TYR A 823 2.46 7.18 3.89
CA TYR A 823 1.04 7.17 3.60
C TYR A 823 0.30 6.21 4.55
N ILE A 824 -0.61 6.75 5.35
CA ILE A 824 -1.40 6.00 6.33
C ILE A 824 -2.87 6.07 5.95
N SER A 825 -3.49 4.92 5.72
CA SER A 825 -4.89 4.88 5.27
C SER A 825 -5.55 3.53 5.54
N PRO A 826 -6.90 3.50 5.65
CA PRO A 826 -7.68 2.27 5.62
C PRO A 826 -7.52 1.48 4.31
N THR A 827 -7.42 0.16 4.41
CA THR A 827 -7.37 -0.77 3.26
C THR A 827 -8.74 -1.24 2.76
N THR A 828 -9.79 -0.99 3.55
CA THR A 828 -11.18 -1.40 3.26
C THR A 828 -12.18 -0.32 3.66
N PHE A 829 -13.46 -0.67 3.82
CA PHE A 829 -14.50 0.23 4.33
C PHE A 829 -14.19 0.75 5.74
N SER A 830 -14.07 2.07 5.88
CA SER A 830 -13.88 2.73 7.17
C SER A 830 -15.20 3.19 7.79
N ALA A 831 -15.29 3.05 9.12
CA ALA A 831 -16.40 3.57 9.91
C ALA A 831 -16.16 5.03 10.31
N PHE A 832 -17.24 5.82 10.36
CA PHE A 832 -17.23 7.21 10.84
C PHE A 832 -18.54 7.57 11.53
N TYR A 833 -18.51 8.55 12.45
CA TYR A 833 -19.70 8.96 13.21
C TYR A 833 -20.58 10.00 12.49
N GLY A 834 -19.98 11.03 11.89
CA GLY A 834 -20.66 11.98 10.99
C GLY A 834 -21.79 12.83 11.58
N ALA A 835 -21.85 13.01 12.90
CA ALA A 835 -22.93 13.74 13.58
C ALA A 835 -22.50 14.48 14.86
N LEU A 836 -23.33 15.44 15.32
CA LEU A 836 -23.11 16.25 16.53
C LEU A 836 -24.17 15.96 17.61
N GLU A 837 -23.75 15.97 18.88
CA GLU A 837 -24.62 15.81 20.06
C GLU A 837 -24.83 17.12 20.84
N PRO A 838 -26.00 17.36 21.46
CA PRO A 838 -27.13 16.44 21.60
C PRO A 838 -28.08 16.43 20.39
N ARG A 839 -28.66 15.27 20.10
CA ARG A 839 -29.81 15.12 19.18
C ARG A 839 -31.13 15.02 19.95
N PHE A 840 -32.15 15.75 19.45
CA PHE A 840 -33.49 15.73 20.04
C PHE A 840 -34.26 14.43 19.70
N GLY A 841 -34.94 13.86 20.70
CA GLY A 841 -35.77 12.66 20.56
C GLY A 841 -34.98 11.34 20.58
N SER A 842 -35.68 10.23 20.86
CA SER A 842 -35.08 8.89 20.97
C SER A 842 -34.55 8.31 19.66
N LYS A 843 -34.88 8.92 18.50
CA LYS A 843 -34.54 8.40 17.17
C LYS A 843 -33.48 9.23 16.40
N GLY A 844 -32.88 10.24 17.05
CA GLY A 844 -31.85 11.09 16.41
C GLY A 844 -32.35 11.89 15.20
N VAL A 845 -33.64 12.21 15.14
CA VAL A 845 -34.29 12.86 13.99
C VAL A 845 -34.17 14.39 14.09
N GLY A 846 -33.76 15.04 12.99
CA GLY A 846 -33.74 16.50 12.87
C GLY A 846 -32.45 17.05 12.24
N PHE A 847 -32.41 18.37 12.07
CA PHE A 847 -31.31 19.08 11.38
C PHE A 847 -30.00 19.19 12.19
N GLY A 848 -29.91 18.57 13.37
CA GLY A 848 -28.72 18.64 14.23
C GLY A 848 -28.44 20.01 14.87
N ILE A 849 -29.39 20.96 14.82
CA ILE A 849 -29.17 22.37 15.23
C ILE A 849 -28.69 22.49 16.68
N ALA A 850 -29.23 21.70 17.63
CA ALA A 850 -28.82 21.75 19.02
C ALA A 850 -27.37 21.30 19.22
N GLY A 851 -26.98 20.19 18.60
CA GLY A 851 -25.59 19.73 18.59
C GLY A 851 -24.65 20.76 17.99
N PHE A 852 -25.04 21.38 16.87
CA PHE A 852 -24.27 22.46 16.25
C PHE A 852 -24.08 23.66 17.19
N LEU A 853 -25.16 24.17 17.81
CA LEU A 853 -25.08 25.31 18.72
C LEU A 853 -24.25 25.00 19.97
N LYS A 854 -24.33 23.77 20.49
CA LYS A 854 -23.49 23.33 21.61
C LYS A 854 -22.02 23.29 21.20
N ALA A 855 -21.67 22.57 20.12
CA ALA A 855 -20.31 22.47 19.62
C ALA A 855 -19.70 23.86 19.34
N TRP A 856 -20.49 24.75 18.74
CA TRP A 856 -20.12 26.14 18.52
C TRP A 856 -19.82 26.90 19.83
N SER A 857 -20.67 26.74 20.85
CA SER A 857 -20.47 27.38 22.16
C SER A 857 -19.27 26.80 22.90
N ASP A 858 -19.04 25.50 22.78
CA ASP A 858 -17.97 24.78 23.47
C ASP A 858 -16.61 25.08 22.83
N GLN A 859 -16.54 25.14 21.50
CA GLN A 859 -15.33 25.52 20.77
C GLN A 859 -14.84 26.91 21.18
N LYS A 860 -15.76 27.88 21.39
CA LYS A 860 -15.41 29.22 21.89
C LYS A 860 -14.79 29.21 23.31
N ARG A 861 -14.93 28.12 24.04
CA ARG A 861 -14.32 27.88 25.36
C ARG A 861 -13.09 26.96 25.29
N GLY A 862 -12.63 26.60 24.08
CA GLY A 862 -11.54 25.65 23.87
C GLY A 862 -11.93 24.18 24.06
N ILE A 863 -13.23 23.87 24.05
CA ILE A 863 -13.73 22.50 24.18
C ILE A 863 -14.13 22.00 22.79
N TYR A 864 -13.39 21.02 22.27
CA TYR A 864 -13.65 20.43 20.96
C TYR A 864 -14.55 19.19 21.03
N ILE A 865 -15.18 18.85 19.91
CA ILE A 865 -15.95 17.60 19.78
C ILE A 865 -15.02 16.38 19.89
N PRO A 866 -15.48 15.25 20.41
CA PRO A 866 -14.69 14.02 20.45
C PRO A 866 -14.43 13.47 19.05
N VAL A 867 -13.33 12.71 18.90
CA VAL A 867 -12.98 11.97 17.68
C VAL A 867 -13.27 10.48 17.83
N TYR A 868 -13.58 9.82 16.71
CA TYR A 868 -13.99 8.42 16.67
C TYR A 868 -13.29 7.66 15.54
N PHE A 869 -13.18 6.35 15.68
CA PHE A 869 -12.61 5.45 14.66
C PHE A 869 -11.21 5.91 14.20
N ASN A 870 -10.93 5.91 12.90
CA ASN A 870 -9.61 6.27 12.37
C ASN A 870 -9.18 7.70 12.73
N GLN A 871 -10.12 8.64 12.91
CA GLN A 871 -9.79 10.00 13.34
C GLN A 871 -9.16 10.02 14.74
N TYR A 872 -9.57 9.09 15.62
CA TYR A 872 -8.91 8.91 16.92
C TYR A 872 -7.50 8.39 16.75
N ILE A 873 -7.29 7.40 15.87
CA ILE A 873 -5.95 6.83 15.62
C ILE A 873 -5.04 7.92 15.05
N PHE A 874 -5.49 8.71 14.08
CA PHE A 874 -4.70 9.78 13.47
C PHE A 874 -4.38 10.90 14.46
N GLU A 875 -5.37 11.37 15.23
CA GLU A 875 -5.12 12.38 16.25
C GLU A 875 -4.15 11.86 17.30
N HIS A 876 -4.37 10.66 17.83
CA HIS A 876 -3.50 10.09 18.86
C HIS A 876 -2.07 9.87 18.34
N ALA A 877 -1.89 9.41 17.10
CA ALA A 877 -0.56 9.27 16.50
C ALA A 877 0.15 10.64 16.40
N ASN A 878 -0.54 11.68 15.94
CA ASN A 878 0.02 13.03 15.88
C ASN A 878 0.41 13.56 17.27
N LEU A 879 -0.43 13.34 18.29
CA LEU A 879 -0.12 13.76 19.66
C LEU A 879 1.04 12.97 20.26
N GLU A 880 1.21 11.67 19.93
CA GLU A 880 2.39 10.90 20.33
C GLU A 880 3.66 11.51 19.73
N MET A 881 3.66 11.79 18.42
CA MET A 881 4.78 12.47 17.75
C MET A 881 5.08 13.82 18.43
N PHE A 882 4.11 14.74 18.45
CA PHE A 882 4.34 16.12 18.90
C PHE A 882 4.69 16.23 20.39
N HIS A 883 4.08 15.40 21.25
CA HIS A 883 4.22 15.55 22.70
C HIS A 883 5.18 14.55 23.35
N LYS A 884 5.41 13.40 22.72
CA LYS A 884 6.34 12.37 23.25
C LYS A 884 7.58 12.18 22.40
N ASN A 885 7.69 12.87 21.27
CA ASN A 885 8.84 12.81 20.39
C ASN A 885 9.15 11.38 19.92
N SER A 886 8.10 10.70 19.47
CA SER A 886 8.19 9.34 18.92
C SER A 886 8.25 9.37 17.41
N ASP A 887 8.94 8.41 16.79
CA ASP A 887 8.85 8.17 15.35
C ASP A 887 7.42 7.81 14.91
N LEU A 888 7.17 7.89 13.60
CA LEU A 888 5.85 7.70 13.00
C LEU A 888 5.28 6.29 13.28
N GLY A 889 6.11 5.26 13.21
CA GLY A 889 5.68 3.89 13.43
C GLY A 889 5.28 3.64 14.89
N THR A 890 6.11 4.07 15.82
CA THR A 890 5.83 4.02 17.27
C THR A 890 4.55 4.76 17.60
N ALA A 891 4.37 5.96 17.04
CA ALA A 891 3.17 6.77 17.23
C ALA A 891 1.90 6.05 16.75
N LEU A 892 1.94 5.45 15.56
CA LEU A 892 0.81 4.70 15.01
C LEU A 892 0.51 3.43 15.82
N ARG A 893 1.54 2.69 16.25
CA ARG A 893 1.39 1.52 17.12
C ARG A 893 0.68 1.91 18.42
N ASN A 894 1.17 2.94 19.10
CA ASN A 894 0.58 3.41 20.36
C ASN A 894 -0.87 3.87 20.17
N ALA A 895 -1.15 4.56 19.07
CA ALA A 895 -2.50 5.01 18.75
C ALA A 895 -3.48 3.85 18.52
N LYS A 896 -3.04 2.76 17.86
CA LYS A 896 -3.83 1.54 17.69
C LYS A 896 -4.12 0.87 19.03
N ASN A 897 -3.10 0.66 19.86
CA ASN A 897 -3.26 0.02 21.18
C ASN A 897 -4.15 0.85 22.12
N ALA A 898 -4.16 2.18 21.99
CA ALA A 898 -5.01 3.06 22.78
C ALA A 898 -6.47 3.11 22.32
N PHE A 899 -6.80 2.62 21.12
CA PHE A 899 -8.11 2.82 20.49
C PHE A 899 -9.23 2.01 21.15
N LEU A 900 -9.10 0.68 21.20
CA LEU A 900 -10.16 -0.19 21.71
C LEU A 900 -10.48 0.09 23.19
N PRO A 901 -9.49 0.21 24.10
CA PRO A 901 -9.76 0.59 25.49
C PRO A 901 -10.56 1.90 25.61
N ALA A 902 -10.29 2.88 24.73
CA ALA A 902 -10.97 4.16 24.75
C ALA A 902 -12.39 4.10 24.15
N GLN A 903 -12.60 3.27 23.11
CA GLN A 903 -13.80 3.38 22.28
C GLN A 903 -14.77 2.21 22.39
N ILE A 904 -14.38 1.04 22.91
CA ILE A 904 -15.20 -0.18 22.83
C ILE A 904 -16.60 0.00 23.43
N ASN A 905 -16.72 0.70 24.56
CA ASN A 905 -17.98 0.94 25.26
C ASN A 905 -18.77 2.16 24.75
N ILE A 906 -18.20 2.96 23.83
CA ILE A 906 -18.89 4.12 23.26
C ILE A 906 -20.04 3.63 22.38
N THR A 907 -21.23 4.19 22.58
CA THR A 907 -22.38 3.86 21.77
C THR A 907 -22.65 4.92 20.70
N PHE A 908 -23.18 4.47 19.58
CA PHE A 908 -23.52 5.30 18.45
C PHE A 908 -24.97 5.01 18.05
N ARG A 909 -25.77 6.07 17.82
CA ARG A 909 -27.18 5.94 17.39
C ARG A 909 -27.35 5.53 15.95
N TRP A 910 -26.29 5.66 15.17
CA TRP A 910 -26.32 5.49 13.74
C TRP A 910 -24.89 5.54 13.18
N THR A 911 -24.52 4.56 12.34
CA THR A 911 -23.20 4.46 11.68
C THR A 911 -23.37 3.74 10.32
N PRO A 912 -23.18 4.40 9.18
CA PRO A 912 -22.79 3.74 7.94
C PRO A 912 -21.82 4.61 7.08
N PRO A 913 -21.01 3.95 6.23
CA PRO A 913 -21.48 3.08 5.16
C PRO A 913 -21.29 1.61 5.55
N LEU A 914 -22.28 1.04 6.27
CA LEU A 914 -22.53 -0.39 6.52
C LEU A 914 -23.63 -0.85 5.58
N SER A 915 -23.18 -1.65 4.60
CA SER A 915 -23.84 -2.17 3.39
C SER A 915 -23.95 -1.17 2.22
N ILE A 916 -23.05 -1.28 1.22
CA ILE A 916 -23.48 -0.99 -0.15
C ILE A 916 -24.43 -2.13 -0.51
N ILE A 917 -25.73 -1.88 -0.34
CA ILE A 917 -26.79 -2.80 -0.74
C ILE A 917 -26.99 -2.67 -2.26
N ASP A 918 -25.97 -3.01 -3.02
CA ASP A 918 -26.18 -3.35 -4.42
C ASP A 918 -25.66 -4.78 -4.61
N ASN A 919 -26.61 -5.68 -4.92
CA ASN A 919 -26.48 -7.11 -5.22
C ASN A 919 -26.84 -8.14 -4.12
N LEU A 920 -27.28 -7.78 -2.91
CA LEU A 920 -27.77 -8.74 -1.89
C LEU A 920 -29.00 -9.55 -2.34
N PRO A 921 -29.03 -10.89 -2.12
CA PRO A 921 -30.26 -11.67 -2.15
C PRO A 921 -31.35 -10.97 -1.33
N TYR A 922 -32.57 -10.93 -1.87
CA TYR A 922 -33.70 -10.17 -1.34
C TYR A 922 -34.04 -10.47 0.13
N ASP A 923 -33.80 -11.70 0.58
CA ASP A 923 -33.98 -12.18 1.94
C ASP A 923 -32.95 -11.59 2.93
N ILE A 924 -31.69 -11.46 2.51
CA ILE A 924 -30.63 -10.80 3.30
C ILE A 924 -30.82 -9.29 3.28
N GLN A 925 -31.25 -8.76 2.13
CA GLN A 925 -31.70 -7.38 2.02
C GLN A 925 -32.81 -7.09 3.03
N GLN A 926 -33.76 -8.01 3.23
CA GLN A 926 -34.80 -7.87 4.25
C GLN A 926 -34.26 -7.95 5.67
N GLN A 927 -33.32 -8.84 5.95
CA GLN A 927 -32.71 -8.99 7.28
C GLN A 927 -31.87 -7.76 7.65
N ILE A 928 -31.02 -7.29 6.75
CA ILE A 928 -30.29 -6.03 6.89
C ILE A 928 -31.26 -4.84 6.98
N ASN A 929 -32.34 -4.82 6.20
CA ASN A 929 -33.39 -3.80 6.36
C ASN A 929 -34.08 -3.85 7.73
N ASN A 930 -34.15 -5.01 8.38
CA ASN A 930 -34.67 -5.14 9.75
C ASN A 930 -33.62 -4.73 10.79
N ASP A 931 -32.34 -4.95 10.54
CA ASP A 931 -31.23 -4.52 11.40
C ASP A 931 -30.93 -3.01 11.27
N ILE A 932 -31.05 -2.44 10.07
CA ILE A 932 -31.01 -0.98 9.84
C ILE A 932 -32.21 -0.30 10.52
N LYS A 933 -33.38 -0.96 10.54
CA LYS A 933 -34.52 -0.50 11.34
C LYS A 933 -34.24 -0.56 12.84
N SER A 934 -33.46 -1.55 13.34
CA SER A 934 -33.13 -1.67 14.76
C SER A 934 -32.02 -0.72 15.24
N THR A 935 -31.02 -0.40 14.39
CA THR A 935 -30.02 0.65 14.67
C THR A 935 -30.62 2.07 14.73
N ALA A 936 -31.85 2.26 14.24
CA ALA A 936 -32.59 3.50 14.39
C ALA A 936 -33.29 3.67 15.75
N GLU A 937 -33.30 2.63 16.58
CA GLU A 937 -34.11 2.56 17.80
C GLU A 937 -33.31 2.71 19.10
N GLY A 938 -31.97 2.77 19.06
CA GLY A 938 -31.13 2.95 20.24
C GLY A 938 -29.64 3.17 19.98
N ASP A 939 -28.91 3.42 21.07
CA ASP A 939 -27.44 3.55 21.13
C ASP A 939 -26.78 2.15 21.02
N THR A 940 -25.93 1.89 20.02
CA THR A 940 -25.26 0.58 19.80
C THR A 940 -23.73 0.67 19.77
N THR A 941 -23.02 -0.38 20.16
CA THR A 941 -21.55 -0.33 20.35
C THR A 941 -20.71 -0.71 19.13
N PHE A 942 -21.24 -1.44 18.13
CA PHE A 942 -20.53 -1.79 16.88
C PHE A 942 -19.12 -2.40 17.10
N HIS A 943 -19.04 -3.52 17.82
CA HIS A 943 -17.75 -4.12 18.19
C HIS A 943 -16.94 -4.56 16.97
N VAL A 944 -17.56 -5.23 15.99
CA VAL A 944 -16.85 -5.76 14.81
C VAL A 944 -16.17 -4.64 14.02
N GLU A 945 -16.83 -3.50 13.87
CA GLU A 945 -16.28 -2.34 13.16
C GLU A 945 -15.15 -1.67 13.94
N LYS A 946 -15.24 -1.61 15.27
CA LYS A 946 -14.16 -1.09 16.11
C LYS A 946 -12.92 -1.97 16.04
N TYR A 947 -13.09 -3.29 16.07
CA TYR A 947 -11.98 -4.23 15.84
C TYR A 947 -11.41 -4.05 14.42
N CYS A 948 -12.24 -3.98 13.39
CA CYS A 948 -11.79 -3.72 12.01
C CYS A 948 -10.99 -2.41 11.88
N THR A 949 -11.32 -1.38 12.67
CA THR A 949 -10.68 -0.05 12.61
C THR A 949 -9.18 -0.08 12.93
N ILE A 950 -8.75 -0.89 13.90
CA ILE A 950 -7.32 -1.00 14.24
C ILE A 950 -6.54 -1.77 13.16
N TYR A 951 -7.19 -2.75 12.51
CA TYR A 951 -6.58 -3.58 11.48
C TYR A 951 -6.47 -2.87 10.14
N GLN A 952 -7.47 -2.10 9.73
CA GLN A 952 -7.51 -1.52 8.38
C GLN A 952 -6.45 -0.44 8.14
N THR A 953 -5.94 0.20 9.19
CA THR A 953 -5.03 1.34 9.05
C THR A 953 -3.58 0.86 8.92
N ASN A 954 -3.03 0.87 7.71
CA ASN A 954 -1.64 0.46 7.46
C ASN A 954 -0.72 1.68 7.27
N LEU A 955 0.56 1.51 7.61
CA LEU A 955 1.65 2.44 7.27
C LEU A 955 2.37 1.95 6.02
N LEU A 956 2.27 2.72 4.94
CA LEU A 956 3.09 2.54 3.74
C LEU A 956 4.23 3.56 3.81
N GLY A 957 5.44 3.07 4.10
CA GLY A 957 6.62 3.85 4.47
C GLY A 957 7.53 3.07 5.42
N ASP A 958 8.70 3.64 5.73
CA ASP A 958 9.63 3.06 6.71
C ASP A 958 9.04 3.18 8.12
N PRO A 959 8.88 2.08 8.89
CA PRO A 959 8.38 2.14 10.26
C PRO A 959 9.25 2.98 11.20
N ALA A 960 10.55 3.13 10.94
CA ALA A 960 11.46 3.93 11.76
C ALA A 960 11.59 5.39 11.28
N PHE A 961 10.76 5.82 10.33
CA PHE A 961 10.81 7.19 9.82
C PHE A 961 10.44 8.20 10.92
N ASN A 962 11.36 9.13 11.19
CA ASN A 962 11.15 10.26 12.09
C ASN A 962 10.90 11.54 11.27
N PRO A 963 9.64 11.99 11.11
CA PRO A 963 9.33 13.18 10.34
C PRO A 963 9.71 14.47 11.07
N TYR A 964 9.92 15.55 10.31
CA TYR A 964 10.21 16.86 10.90
C TYR A 964 8.95 17.45 11.53
N GLU A 965 9.04 17.76 12.82
CA GLU A 965 7.99 18.43 13.57
C GLU A 965 8.54 19.76 14.13
N PRO A 966 7.89 20.92 13.89
CA PRO A 966 8.39 22.20 14.36
C PRO A 966 8.63 22.26 15.88
N CYS A 967 7.79 21.59 16.68
CA CYS A 967 7.95 21.54 18.14
C CYS A 967 9.17 20.73 18.61
N ASN A 968 9.60 19.75 17.82
CA ASN A 968 10.70 18.84 18.15
C ASN A 968 11.97 19.09 17.32
N GLU A 969 11.91 19.99 16.34
CA GLU A 969 13.00 20.29 15.40
C GLU A 969 13.49 19.07 14.58
N GLY A 970 12.66 18.02 14.46
CA GLY A 970 13.00 16.76 13.79
C GLY A 970 14.04 15.90 14.53
N LYS A 971 14.12 16.01 15.86
CA LYS A 971 15.12 15.33 16.70
C LYS A 971 14.61 14.08 17.37
#